data_AF-A0A920AXK0-F1
#
_entry.id   AF-A0A920AXK0-F1
#
_cell.length_a   1.000
_cell.length_b   1.000
_cell.length_c   1.000
_cell.angle_alpha   90.00
_cell.angle_beta   90.00
_cell.angle_gamma   90.00
#
_symmetry.space_group_name_H-M   'P 1'
#
loop_
_entity.id
_entity.type
_entity.pdbx_description
1 polymer ?
#
loop_
_entity_poly.entity_id
_entity_poly.type
_entity_poly.pdbx_seq_one_letter_code
_entity_poly.pdbx_strand_id
1 'polypeptide(L)'
;MYLIFDTETTGLPKNWRAPISDTENWPRCVQLAWQVHDEIGNLIESKSYIIKPDNFDIPYESEKIHGISTLLAEAEGIELDSVLNEFNNSISKSKFIIGHNVNFDLNVIGCEFYRRNIISNIESTDVLDTCTELTADLCKLPGGRGGKFKLPTLTELHQFLFESSFEEAHNASADVEATARCFLELIRIKNFKKEQLKSTDDYFEKFAENNPSIIEKAGIKHINLKKKSKDLKSKLQQNENEPLDQQIIDSGNINLDDIDFTHLHNHSQFSMLQSTIKIKDLVDKAFEYNMKAVAITDLGNMMGAFRFVDAVKKKNRVIREINESSEEKKSLIKPIIGCVLNVCEDHLNKNYRDNGYQVVFLAKNKNGYNNLSKLSSLAYTKGFYYVPRVDKNLVLEYKEDLIVLSGNLYGEVSNKILNTGKKEAEESLIWWKNNFKDDFYLEVNRHNQDDEDTVNNVLLEFSKKHEVKLVATNNTFYLDNSSADAHDILLCVKEGEKLSTPKGRGRGFRFGLPNNEYYFKTQDQMKEIFADIPSSLSNTNEIVSKIEAFDLTNEVLLPKFEIPEEFVDPKDKDDGGKRGENNYLRHLTYLGAEKRYEKIDDDLKERIEFELDTIKNTGYPGYFLIVEDFIRKAREMNVSVGPGRGSAAGSVVAYCLWITNIDPIKYDLLFERFLNPERVSMPDIDIDFDDIGRNKVIIM
;
A
#
# COMPACT_ATOMS: atom_id res chain seq x y z
N MET A 1 49.58 0.34 -4.06
CA MET A 1 48.65 0.07 -5.17
C MET A 1 47.23 0.36 -4.71
N TYR A 2 46.42 0.87 -5.63
CA TYR A 2 45.02 1.26 -5.45
C TYR A 2 44.13 0.24 -6.16
N LEU A 3 43.24 -0.45 -5.44
CA LEU A 3 42.23 -1.30 -6.05
C LEU A 3 40.91 -0.56 -6.07
N ILE A 4 40.37 -0.31 -7.26
CA ILE A 4 39.07 0.29 -7.48
C ILE A 4 38.13 -0.83 -7.92
N PHE A 5 36.98 -0.99 -7.28
CA PHE A 5 36.01 -2.01 -7.67
C PHE A 5 34.58 -1.50 -7.55
N ASP A 6 33.68 -2.17 -8.24
CA ASP A 6 32.25 -1.89 -8.23
C ASP A 6 31.47 -3.19 -8.49
N THR A 7 30.22 -3.25 -8.03
CA THR A 7 29.36 -4.41 -8.23
C THR A 7 28.00 -4.07 -8.80
N GLU A 8 27.54 -4.90 -9.73
CA GLU A 8 26.11 -4.99 -10.05
C GLU A 8 25.46 -6.11 -9.26
N THR A 9 24.21 -5.92 -8.85
CA THR A 9 23.56 -6.80 -7.88
C THR A 9 22.10 -7.09 -8.21
N THR A 10 21.55 -8.14 -7.60
CA THR A 10 20.13 -8.50 -7.74
C THR A 10 19.16 -7.54 -7.03
N GLY A 11 19.62 -6.45 -6.43
CA GLY A 11 18.75 -5.44 -5.81
C GLY A 11 19.39 -4.74 -4.62
N LEU A 12 18.56 -4.36 -3.64
CA LEU A 12 18.98 -3.68 -2.42
C LEU A 12 18.72 -4.57 -1.20
N PRO A 13 19.50 -4.43 -0.10
CA PRO A 13 19.26 -5.19 1.12
C PRO A 13 17.92 -4.81 1.76
N LYS A 14 17.28 -5.78 2.40
CA LYS A 14 16.05 -5.54 3.19
C LYS A 14 16.34 -4.60 4.36
N ASN A 15 17.49 -4.78 5.00
CA ASN A 15 18.00 -4.02 6.13
C ASN A 15 19.47 -3.65 5.90
N TRP A 16 19.73 -2.36 5.69
CA TRP A 16 21.07 -1.79 5.52
C TRP A 16 21.99 -1.93 6.74
N ARG A 17 21.45 -2.33 7.91
CA ARG A 17 22.21 -2.50 9.15
C ARG A 17 22.53 -3.97 9.47
N ALA A 18 22.11 -4.92 8.63
CA ALA A 18 22.36 -6.32 8.89
C ALA A 18 23.86 -6.64 8.72
N PRO A 19 24.45 -7.52 9.55
CA PRO A 19 25.82 -7.96 9.36
C PRO A 19 25.97 -8.77 8.06
N ILE A 20 27.20 -8.91 7.55
CA ILE A 20 27.48 -9.71 6.34
C ILE A 20 27.18 -11.21 6.52
N SER A 21 27.09 -11.69 7.76
CA SER A 21 26.71 -13.07 8.06
C SER A 21 25.22 -13.34 7.84
N ASP A 22 24.40 -12.28 7.75
CA ASP A 22 22.99 -12.38 7.36
C ASP A 22 22.88 -12.38 5.83
N THR A 23 23.28 -13.48 5.22
CA THR A 23 23.43 -13.59 3.77
C THR A 23 22.12 -13.51 3.01
N GLU A 24 20.98 -13.75 3.66
CA GLU A 24 19.63 -13.65 3.06
C GLU A 24 19.11 -12.21 3.02
N ASN A 25 19.68 -11.32 3.84
CA ASN A 25 19.35 -9.90 3.82
C ASN A 25 19.96 -9.18 2.62
N TRP A 26 21.19 -9.53 2.26
CA TRP A 26 21.99 -8.83 1.25
C TRP A 26 21.77 -9.42 -0.16
N PRO A 27 21.79 -8.60 -1.22
CA PRO A 27 21.60 -9.08 -2.59
C PRO A 27 22.78 -9.97 -3.05
N ARG A 28 22.61 -10.60 -4.21
CA ARG A 28 23.64 -11.40 -4.88
C ARG A 28 24.46 -10.54 -5.82
N CYS A 29 25.75 -10.79 -5.91
CA CYS A 29 26.63 -10.16 -6.90
C CYS A 29 26.35 -10.77 -8.28
N VAL A 30 26.07 -9.91 -9.27
CA VAL A 30 25.77 -10.24 -10.66
C VAL A 30 26.94 -9.89 -11.57
N GLN A 31 27.64 -8.81 -11.29
CA GLN A 31 28.88 -8.44 -11.97
C GLN A 31 29.88 -7.94 -10.93
N LEU A 32 31.13 -8.36 -11.06
CA LEU A 32 32.25 -7.81 -10.30
C LEU A 32 33.31 -7.31 -11.29
N ALA A 33 33.65 -6.04 -11.20
CA ALA A 33 34.73 -5.44 -11.95
C ALA A 33 35.72 -4.75 -11.01
N TRP A 34 36.99 -4.74 -11.39
CA TRP A 34 38.01 -3.99 -10.67
C TRP A 34 39.17 -3.57 -11.56
N GLN A 35 39.86 -2.53 -11.11
CA GLN A 35 41.13 -2.04 -11.63
C GLN A 35 42.15 -1.96 -10.51
N VAL A 36 43.40 -2.29 -10.80
CA VAL A 36 44.53 -2.07 -9.90
C VAL A 36 45.46 -1.05 -10.52
N HIS A 37 45.74 0.03 -9.79
CA HIS A 37 46.68 1.07 -10.19
C HIS A 37 47.90 1.11 -9.27
N ASP A 38 49.04 1.52 -9.82
CA ASP A 38 50.23 1.80 -9.03
C ASP A 38 50.08 3.11 -8.22
N GLU A 39 51.12 3.50 -7.48
CA GLU A 39 51.08 4.69 -6.62
C GLU A 39 51.06 6.01 -7.39
N ILE A 40 51.39 6.03 -8.68
CA ILE A 40 51.35 7.22 -9.53
C ILE A 40 50.17 7.22 -10.50
N GLY A 41 49.29 6.20 -10.42
CA GLY A 41 48.03 6.13 -11.15
C GLY A 41 48.07 5.29 -12.43
N ASN A 42 49.18 4.61 -12.76
CA ASN A 42 49.21 3.74 -13.94
C ASN A 42 48.37 2.49 -13.72
N LEU A 43 47.58 2.12 -14.74
CA LEU A 43 46.78 0.89 -14.73
C LEU A 43 47.69 -0.35 -14.84
N ILE A 44 47.64 -1.23 -13.84
CA ILE A 44 48.36 -2.52 -13.78
C ILE A 44 47.46 -3.67 -14.22
N GLU A 45 46.20 -3.66 -13.79
CA GLU A 45 45.27 -4.75 -13.95
C GLU A 45 43.86 -4.20 -14.17
N SER A 46 43.09 -4.80 -15.08
CA SER A 46 41.67 -4.50 -15.28
C SER A 46 40.91 -5.80 -15.55
N LYS A 47 39.86 -6.05 -14.76
CA LYS A 47 39.05 -7.28 -14.81
C LYS A 47 37.57 -6.93 -14.68
N SER A 48 36.72 -7.70 -15.35
CA SER A 48 35.27 -7.58 -15.27
C SER A 48 34.64 -8.93 -15.59
N TYR A 49 33.86 -9.46 -14.66
CA TYR A 49 33.21 -10.76 -14.78
C TYR A 49 31.72 -10.64 -14.49
N ILE A 50 30.91 -11.26 -15.34
CA ILE A 50 29.52 -11.58 -15.03
C ILE A 50 29.55 -12.85 -14.17
N ILE A 51 28.85 -12.84 -13.06
CA ILE A 51 28.75 -13.98 -12.15
C ILE A 51 27.63 -14.88 -12.63
N LYS A 52 27.94 -16.17 -12.77
CA LYS A 52 26.93 -17.17 -13.10
C LYS A 52 26.01 -17.40 -11.91
N PRO A 53 24.68 -17.34 -12.09
CA PRO A 53 23.75 -17.52 -10.97
C PRO A 53 23.83 -18.93 -10.37
N ASP A 54 23.85 -19.00 -9.05
CA ASP A 54 23.81 -20.24 -8.26
C ASP A 54 22.58 -20.22 -7.36
N ASN A 55 21.50 -20.85 -7.84
CA ASN A 55 20.20 -20.97 -7.17
C ASN A 55 19.51 -19.61 -6.88
N PHE A 56 19.68 -18.63 -7.77
CA PHE A 56 18.98 -17.35 -7.73
C PHE A 56 18.69 -16.84 -9.16
N ASP A 57 17.69 -15.99 -9.30
CA ASP A 57 17.39 -15.26 -10.54
C ASP A 57 17.87 -13.82 -10.45
N ILE A 58 18.18 -13.21 -11.59
CA ILE A 58 18.40 -11.76 -11.67
C ILE A 58 17.03 -11.08 -11.92
N PRO A 59 16.52 -10.25 -10.99
CA PRO A 59 15.19 -9.68 -11.11
C PRO A 59 15.07 -8.68 -12.27
N TYR A 60 13.85 -8.54 -12.80
CA TYR A 60 13.55 -7.61 -13.90
C TYR A 60 14.00 -6.18 -13.61
N GLU A 61 13.75 -5.67 -12.40
CA GLU A 61 14.11 -4.29 -12.04
C GLU A 61 15.64 -4.09 -12.02
N SER A 62 16.40 -5.11 -11.60
CA SER A 62 17.87 -5.11 -11.68
C SER A 62 18.36 -5.20 -13.12
N GLU A 63 17.79 -6.10 -13.94
CA GLU A 63 18.10 -6.19 -15.37
C GLU A 63 17.85 -4.86 -16.08
N LYS A 64 16.79 -4.12 -15.75
CA LYS A 64 16.49 -2.82 -16.34
C LYS A 64 17.57 -1.77 -16.05
N ILE A 65 18.17 -1.85 -14.87
CA ILE A 65 19.26 -0.98 -14.42
C ILE A 65 20.55 -1.35 -15.17
N HIS A 66 21.09 -2.55 -14.95
CA HIS A 66 22.44 -2.91 -15.41
C HIS A 66 22.48 -3.75 -16.71
N GLY A 67 21.35 -4.27 -17.17
CA GLY A 67 21.23 -4.97 -18.45
C GLY A 67 21.64 -6.44 -18.47
N ILE A 68 21.91 -7.05 -17.32
CA ILE A 68 22.31 -8.46 -17.23
C ILE A 68 21.06 -9.28 -16.91
N SER A 69 20.60 -10.09 -17.85
CA SER A 69 19.51 -11.04 -17.63
C SER A 69 20.03 -12.33 -17.01
N THR A 70 19.16 -13.09 -16.32
CA THR A 70 19.49 -14.46 -15.86
C THR A 70 20.03 -15.31 -17.01
N LEU A 71 19.37 -15.25 -18.18
CA LEU A 71 19.80 -15.98 -19.39
C LEU A 71 21.21 -15.60 -19.84
N LEU A 72 21.56 -14.32 -19.83
CA LEU A 72 22.92 -13.86 -20.18
C LEU A 72 23.94 -14.37 -19.16
N ALA A 73 23.63 -14.25 -17.87
CA ALA A 73 24.52 -14.65 -16.80
C ALA A 73 24.72 -16.18 -16.73
N GLU A 74 23.71 -16.97 -17.07
CA GLU A 74 23.85 -18.43 -17.22
C GLU A 74 24.70 -18.82 -18.43
N ALA A 75 24.54 -18.12 -19.54
CA ALA A 75 25.22 -18.44 -20.80
C ALA A 75 26.71 -18.02 -20.81
N GLU A 76 27.03 -16.87 -20.22
CA GLU A 76 28.36 -16.26 -20.30
C GLU A 76 29.03 -16.00 -18.95
N GLY A 77 28.33 -16.25 -17.84
CA GLY A 77 28.85 -15.99 -16.50
C GLY A 77 29.94 -16.98 -16.07
N ILE A 78 30.78 -16.53 -15.15
CA ILE A 78 31.84 -17.31 -14.53
C ILE A 78 31.42 -17.71 -13.11
N GLU A 79 31.87 -18.89 -12.68
CA GLU A 79 31.62 -19.40 -11.33
C GLU A 79 32.19 -18.44 -10.26
N LEU A 80 31.34 -18.10 -9.27
CA LEU A 80 31.63 -17.10 -8.25
C LEU A 80 32.96 -17.37 -7.51
N ASP A 81 33.25 -18.63 -7.16
CA ASP A 81 34.49 -18.99 -6.45
C ASP A 81 35.75 -18.60 -7.22
N SER A 82 35.75 -18.77 -8.54
CA SER A 82 36.90 -18.42 -9.38
C SER A 82 37.12 -16.92 -9.36
N VAL A 83 36.03 -16.15 -9.47
CA VAL A 83 36.08 -14.69 -9.49
C VAL A 83 36.51 -14.14 -8.12
N LEU A 84 35.94 -14.65 -7.03
CA LEU A 84 36.31 -14.24 -5.67
C LEU A 84 37.79 -14.53 -5.35
N ASN A 85 38.31 -15.70 -5.75
CA ASN A 85 39.72 -16.02 -5.55
C ASN A 85 40.65 -15.09 -6.34
N GLU A 86 40.30 -14.75 -7.59
CA GLU A 86 41.09 -13.80 -8.38
C GLU A 86 41.03 -12.39 -7.76
N PHE A 87 39.85 -11.95 -7.35
CA PHE A 87 39.67 -10.66 -6.67
C PHE A 87 40.48 -10.59 -5.36
N ASN A 88 40.48 -11.65 -4.56
CA ASN A 88 41.25 -11.74 -3.31
C ASN A 88 42.76 -11.63 -3.55
N ASN A 89 43.26 -12.23 -4.66
CA ASN A 89 44.65 -12.05 -5.07
C ASN A 89 44.98 -10.59 -5.39
N SER A 90 44.06 -9.87 -6.03
CA SER A 90 44.25 -8.45 -6.36
C SER A 90 44.13 -7.55 -5.12
N ILE A 91 43.25 -7.89 -4.17
CA ILE A 91 43.21 -7.24 -2.84
C ILE A 91 44.54 -7.42 -2.11
N SER A 92 45.13 -8.62 -2.11
CA SER A 92 46.38 -8.90 -1.40
C SER A 92 47.58 -8.08 -1.88
N LYS A 93 47.55 -7.60 -3.13
CA LYS A 93 48.58 -6.73 -3.73
C LYS A 93 48.32 -5.24 -3.47
N SER A 94 47.15 -4.91 -2.94
CA SER A 94 46.64 -3.55 -2.85
C SER A 94 46.76 -3.00 -1.44
N LYS A 95 47.07 -1.71 -1.35
CA LYS A 95 47.17 -1.00 -0.06
C LYS A 95 45.81 -0.43 0.35
N PHE A 96 45.04 0.01 -0.64
CA PHE A 96 43.73 0.61 -0.44
C PHE A 96 42.70 -0.04 -1.37
N ILE A 97 41.48 -0.11 -0.86
CA ILE A 97 40.27 -0.35 -1.65
C ILE A 97 39.56 0.99 -1.84
N ILE A 98 39.14 1.26 -3.06
CA ILE A 98 38.51 2.50 -3.46
C ILE A 98 37.19 2.19 -4.15
N GLY A 99 36.19 3.02 -3.90
CA GLY A 99 34.97 3.04 -4.68
C GLY A 99 34.26 4.38 -4.62
N HIS A 100 33.00 4.39 -5.05
CA HIS A 100 32.10 5.52 -4.94
C HIS A 100 30.87 5.07 -4.14
N ASN A 101 30.76 5.51 -2.87
CA ASN A 101 29.80 4.95 -1.92
C ASN A 101 30.01 3.43 -1.68
N VAL A 102 31.29 3.06 -1.52
CA VAL A 102 31.82 1.69 -1.62
C VAL A 102 31.36 0.74 -0.51
N ASN A 103 30.78 1.28 0.57
CA ASN A 103 30.32 0.47 1.70
C ASN A 103 29.22 -0.52 1.29
N PHE A 104 28.40 -0.19 0.29
CA PHE A 104 27.41 -1.14 -0.24
C PHE A 104 28.11 -2.33 -0.89
N ASP A 105 29.00 -2.08 -1.85
CA ASP A 105 29.74 -3.09 -2.61
C ASP A 105 30.62 -3.98 -1.71
N LEU A 106 31.25 -3.37 -0.70
CA LEU A 106 32.02 -4.11 0.32
C LEU A 106 31.16 -5.12 1.08
N ASN A 107 29.96 -4.73 1.48
CA ASN A 107 29.06 -5.64 2.19
C ASN A 107 28.55 -6.74 1.26
N VAL A 108 28.23 -6.42 0.00
CA VAL A 108 27.79 -7.42 -0.98
C VAL A 108 28.87 -8.47 -1.23
N ILE A 109 30.10 -8.05 -1.55
CA ILE A 109 31.21 -8.98 -1.76
C ILE A 109 31.63 -9.68 -0.47
N GLY A 110 31.60 -8.99 0.67
CA GLY A 110 31.80 -9.60 1.98
C GLY A 110 30.81 -10.74 2.25
N CYS A 111 29.53 -10.55 1.89
CA CYS A 111 28.52 -11.61 1.94
C CYS A 111 28.85 -12.76 0.99
N GLU A 112 29.32 -12.49 -0.23
CA GLU A 112 29.69 -13.56 -1.16
C GLU A 112 30.90 -14.37 -0.65
N PHE A 113 31.91 -13.73 -0.06
CA PHE A 113 33.01 -14.41 0.63
C PHE A 113 32.48 -15.28 1.79
N TYR A 114 31.55 -14.74 2.60
CA TYR A 114 30.93 -15.48 3.70
C TYR A 114 30.12 -16.69 3.20
N ARG A 115 29.27 -16.53 2.16
CA ARG A 115 28.47 -17.60 1.55
C ARG A 115 29.34 -18.76 1.06
N ARG A 116 30.52 -18.46 0.51
CA ARG A 116 31.45 -19.47 -0.04
C ARG A 116 32.49 -19.95 0.98
N ASN A 117 32.48 -19.44 2.21
CA ASN A 117 33.50 -19.70 3.23
C ASN A 117 34.93 -19.44 2.73
N ILE A 118 35.12 -18.40 1.90
CA ILE A 118 36.42 -17.99 1.40
C ILE A 118 36.97 -16.89 2.32
N ILE A 119 38.14 -17.14 2.91
CA ILE A 119 38.81 -16.17 3.80
C ILE A 119 39.36 -15.02 2.95
N SER A 120 38.95 -13.79 3.25
CA SER A 120 39.45 -12.58 2.60
C SER A 120 39.95 -11.56 3.62
N ASN A 121 40.95 -10.78 3.23
CA ASN A 121 41.44 -9.63 4.00
C ASN A 121 40.69 -8.33 3.66
N ILE A 122 39.59 -8.39 2.91
CA ILE A 122 38.80 -7.23 2.49
C ILE A 122 38.39 -6.32 3.65
N GLU A 123 37.94 -6.88 4.79
CA GLU A 123 37.54 -6.12 5.99
C GLU A 123 38.72 -5.42 6.69
N SER A 124 39.93 -5.95 6.52
CA SER A 124 41.15 -5.41 7.14
C SER A 124 41.92 -4.44 6.25
N THR A 125 41.50 -4.29 4.99
CA THR A 125 42.18 -3.43 4.01
C THR A 125 41.63 -2.00 4.14
N ASP A 126 42.50 -0.99 4.08
CA ASP A 126 42.08 0.40 4.23
C ASP A 126 41.17 0.83 3.07
N VAL A 127 40.09 1.54 3.38
CA VAL A 127 39.08 1.98 2.40
C VAL A 127 39.17 3.49 2.20
N LEU A 128 39.15 3.92 0.93
CA LEU A 128 38.98 5.30 0.52
C LEU A 128 37.72 5.43 -0.34
N ASP A 129 37.00 6.54 -0.21
CA ASP A 129 35.78 6.77 -0.97
C ASP A 129 35.87 8.09 -1.72
N THR A 130 35.29 8.13 -2.93
CA THR A 130 35.14 9.35 -3.72
C THR A 130 33.82 10.07 -3.46
N CYS A 131 32.87 9.44 -2.77
CA CYS A 131 31.60 10.02 -2.34
C CYS A 131 31.71 10.49 -0.87
N THR A 132 32.25 11.69 -0.67
CA THR A 132 32.54 12.25 0.67
C THR A 132 32.00 13.67 0.85
N GLU A 133 32.01 14.18 2.09
CA GLU A 133 31.68 15.59 2.36
C GLU A 133 32.63 16.54 1.63
N LEU A 134 33.90 16.18 1.46
CA LEU A 134 34.87 16.98 0.69
C LEU A 134 34.44 17.13 -0.77
N THR A 135 33.99 16.04 -1.39
CA THR A 135 33.44 16.09 -2.76
C THR A 135 32.08 16.78 -2.84
N ALA A 136 31.26 16.73 -1.77
CA ALA A 136 30.03 17.51 -1.71
C ALA A 136 30.30 19.02 -1.63
N ASP A 137 31.29 19.44 -0.85
CA ASP A 137 31.73 20.83 -0.76
C ASP A 137 32.40 21.31 -2.06
N LEU A 138 33.03 20.39 -2.79
CA LEU A 138 33.59 20.65 -4.13
C LEU A 138 32.48 20.89 -5.15
N CYS A 139 31.51 19.97 -5.26
CA CYS A 139 30.44 20.05 -6.26
C CYS A 139 29.32 21.04 -5.90
N LYS A 140 29.14 21.37 -4.61
CA LYS A 140 28.13 22.31 -4.07
C LYS A 140 26.70 22.04 -4.53
N LEU A 141 26.33 20.77 -4.66
CA LEU A 141 25.01 20.36 -5.11
C LEU A 141 23.92 20.67 -4.05
N PRO A 142 22.77 21.24 -4.42
CA PRO A 142 21.72 21.60 -3.47
C PRO A 142 21.01 20.37 -2.87
N GLY A 143 20.36 20.56 -1.71
CA GLY A 143 19.43 19.62 -1.07
C GLY A 143 20.06 18.49 -0.24
N GLY A 144 21.28 18.66 0.26
CA GLY A 144 21.82 17.74 1.27
C GLY A 144 21.03 17.79 2.58
N ARG A 145 21.12 16.70 3.36
CA ARG A 145 20.41 16.59 4.64
C ARG A 145 21.01 17.56 5.67
N GLY A 146 20.16 18.15 6.50
CA GLY A 146 20.60 19.02 7.60
C GLY A 146 21.26 20.33 7.15
N GLY A 147 20.93 20.82 5.95
CA GLY A 147 21.49 22.07 5.41
C GLY A 147 22.87 21.94 4.75
N LYS A 148 23.43 20.71 4.67
CA LYS A 148 24.68 20.42 3.95
C LYS A 148 24.46 20.34 2.43
N PHE A 149 25.55 20.32 1.65
CA PHE A 149 25.50 19.97 0.24
C PHE A 149 25.15 18.49 0.04
N LYS A 150 24.54 18.18 -1.10
CA LYS A 150 24.26 16.81 -1.53
C LYS A 150 25.58 16.11 -1.86
N LEU A 151 25.75 14.89 -1.36
CA LEU A 151 26.80 13.97 -1.83
C LEU A 151 26.59 13.69 -3.32
N PRO A 152 27.59 13.95 -4.19
CA PRO A 152 27.44 13.75 -5.63
C PRO A 152 27.31 12.26 -5.95
N THR A 153 26.47 11.93 -6.92
CA THR A 153 26.53 10.64 -7.62
C THR A 153 27.81 10.56 -8.45
N LEU A 154 28.22 9.36 -8.86
CA LEU A 154 29.43 9.16 -9.67
C LEU A 154 29.36 9.98 -10.97
N THR A 155 28.21 9.98 -11.64
CA THR A 155 27.99 10.79 -12.85
C THR A 155 28.08 12.29 -12.57
N GLU A 156 27.53 12.79 -11.46
CA GLU A 156 27.63 14.21 -11.08
C GLU A 156 29.08 14.60 -10.77
N LEU A 157 29.82 13.76 -10.05
CA LEU A 157 31.23 13.99 -9.75
C LEU A 157 32.09 13.97 -11.02
N HIS A 158 31.87 12.99 -11.90
CA HIS A 158 32.58 12.89 -13.16
C HIS A 158 32.27 14.10 -14.07
N GLN A 159 31.00 14.51 -14.17
CA GLN A 159 30.61 15.72 -14.91
C GLN A 159 31.29 16.98 -14.35
N PHE A 160 31.40 17.09 -13.03
CA PHE A 160 32.06 18.23 -12.40
C PHE A 160 33.57 18.27 -12.71
N LEU A 161 34.26 17.12 -12.63
CA LEU A 161 35.71 17.04 -12.82
C LEU A 161 36.14 17.13 -14.29
N PHE A 162 35.32 16.64 -15.24
CA PHE A 162 35.73 16.44 -16.63
C PHE A 162 34.82 17.11 -17.66
N GLU A 163 33.85 17.92 -17.23
CA GLU A 163 32.85 18.59 -18.08
C GLU A 163 32.07 17.64 -19.01
N SER A 164 32.10 16.34 -18.71
CA SER A 164 31.51 15.28 -19.52
C SER A 164 30.89 14.23 -18.60
N SER A 165 29.74 13.69 -19.01
CA SER A 165 29.19 12.48 -18.41
C SER A 165 29.89 11.27 -19.03
N PHE A 166 29.70 10.09 -18.44
CA PHE A 166 30.15 8.84 -19.02
C PHE A 166 28.96 8.01 -19.49
N GLU A 167 29.16 7.29 -20.59
CA GLU A 167 28.17 6.37 -21.16
C GLU A 167 28.12 5.08 -20.33
N GLU A 168 27.00 4.34 -20.37
CA GLU A 168 26.84 3.02 -19.71
C GLU A 168 26.96 3.01 -18.17
N ALA A 169 26.54 4.07 -17.47
CA ALA A 169 26.35 4.02 -16.01
C ALA A 169 25.47 2.82 -15.60
N HIS A 170 25.80 2.18 -14.48
CA HIS A 170 25.29 0.86 -14.07
C HIS A 170 25.83 -0.28 -14.93
N ASN A 171 27.13 -0.21 -15.19
CA ASN A 171 27.93 -1.32 -15.66
C ASN A 171 29.20 -1.26 -14.83
N ALA A 172 29.40 -2.23 -13.94
CA ALA A 172 30.53 -2.22 -13.01
C ALA A 172 31.88 -1.92 -13.69
N SER A 173 32.10 -2.37 -14.93
CA SER A 173 33.35 -2.04 -15.65
C SER A 173 33.49 -0.56 -16.00
N ALA A 174 32.40 0.10 -16.40
CA ALA A 174 32.37 1.53 -16.73
C ALA A 174 32.42 2.38 -15.46
N ASP A 175 31.70 1.96 -14.42
CA ASP A 175 31.67 2.63 -13.12
C ASP A 175 33.03 2.54 -12.41
N VAL A 176 33.75 1.41 -12.53
CA VAL A 176 35.14 1.29 -12.05
C VAL A 176 36.08 2.24 -12.80
N GLU A 177 35.99 2.34 -14.13
CA GLU A 177 36.85 3.25 -14.89
C GLU A 177 36.56 4.72 -14.53
N ALA A 178 35.28 5.09 -14.44
CA ALA A 178 34.88 6.43 -14.02
C ALA A 178 35.33 6.74 -12.59
N THR A 179 35.21 5.78 -11.67
CA THR A 179 35.63 5.94 -10.27
C THR A 179 37.14 6.04 -10.16
N ALA A 180 37.90 5.21 -10.87
CA ALA A 180 39.36 5.27 -10.90
C ALA A 180 39.82 6.64 -11.42
N ARG A 181 39.22 7.11 -12.52
CA ARG A 181 39.51 8.42 -13.09
C ARG A 181 39.21 9.57 -12.12
N CYS A 182 38.03 9.56 -11.50
CA CYS A 182 37.65 10.54 -10.48
C CYS A 182 38.62 10.52 -9.29
N PHE A 183 38.96 9.34 -8.76
CA PHE A 183 39.87 9.20 -7.63
C PHE A 183 41.26 9.78 -7.91
N LEU A 184 41.86 9.41 -9.06
CA LEU A 184 43.18 9.91 -9.45
C LEU A 184 43.17 11.42 -9.69
N GLU A 185 42.09 11.96 -10.26
CA GLU A 185 41.92 13.40 -10.45
C GLU A 185 41.79 14.14 -9.10
N LEU A 186 41.04 13.57 -8.15
CA LEU A 186 40.92 14.10 -6.78
C LEU A 186 42.26 14.11 -6.05
N ILE A 187 43.15 13.14 -6.30
CA ILE A 187 44.54 13.18 -5.81
C ILE A 187 45.29 14.34 -6.46
N ARG A 188 45.21 14.47 -7.80
CA ARG A 188 45.92 15.51 -8.57
C ARG A 188 45.56 16.93 -8.11
N ILE A 189 44.28 17.18 -7.83
CA ILE A 189 43.79 18.48 -7.34
C ILE A 189 43.89 18.65 -5.81
N LYS A 190 44.51 17.69 -5.10
CA LYS A 190 44.74 17.70 -3.64
C LYS A 190 43.45 17.74 -2.81
N ASN A 191 42.39 17.07 -3.27
CA ASN A 191 41.15 16.90 -2.53
C ASN A 191 41.20 15.73 -1.51
N PHE A 192 42.29 14.98 -1.47
CA PHE A 192 42.61 14.02 -0.40
C PHE A 192 43.69 14.59 0.53
N LYS A 193 43.66 14.19 1.80
CA LYS A 193 44.70 14.52 2.78
C LYS A 193 45.82 13.48 2.79
N LYS A 194 47.05 13.88 3.09
CA LYS A 194 48.20 12.96 3.15
C LYS A 194 48.01 11.84 4.18
N GLU A 195 47.32 12.15 5.29
CA GLU A 195 47.02 11.18 6.35
C GLU A 195 46.08 10.08 5.85
N GLN A 196 45.15 10.41 4.94
CA GLN A 196 44.23 9.44 4.34
C GLN A 196 44.97 8.49 3.39
N LEU A 197 45.91 9.02 2.59
CA LEU A 197 46.69 8.22 1.63
C LEU A 197 47.85 7.45 2.28
N LYS A 198 48.12 7.68 3.59
CA LYS A 198 49.26 7.13 4.33
C LYS A 198 50.57 7.28 3.53
N SER A 199 50.79 8.49 3.01
CA SER A 199 51.90 8.83 2.09
C SER A 199 52.82 9.89 2.68
N THR A 200 54.00 10.06 2.07
CA THR A 200 55.01 11.06 2.42
C THR A 200 54.60 12.47 1.99
N ASP A 201 55.24 13.50 2.56
CA ASP A 201 54.92 14.91 2.29
C ASP A 201 55.10 15.30 0.82
N ASP A 202 56.01 14.63 0.11
CA ASP A 202 56.33 14.86 -1.31
C ASP A 202 55.41 14.08 -2.28
N TYR A 203 54.46 13.27 -1.78
CA TYR A 203 53.64 12.41 -2.61
C TYR A 203 52.80 13.17 -3.65
N PHE A 204 52.12 14.24 -3.23
CA PHE A 204 51.28 15.02 -4.15
C PHE A 204 52.09 15.73 -5.23
N GLU A 205 53.32 16.14 -4.91
CA GLU A 205 54.24 16.76 -5.88
C GLU A 205 54.68 15.73 -6.92
N LYS A 206 55.14 14.56 -6.46
CA LYS A 206 55.47 13.42 -7.35
C LYS A 206 54.30 12.98 -8.21
N PHE A 207 53.10 12.89 -7.64
CA PHE A 207 51.91 12.49 -8.38
C PHE A 207 51.55 13.50 -9.47
N ALA A 208 51.62 14.81 -9.16
CA ALA A 208 51.35 15.88 -10.13
C ALA A 208 52.44 15.99 -11.22
N GLU A 209 53.71 15.73 -10.90
CA GLU A 209 54.79 15.67 -11.89
C GLU A 209 54.58 14.54 -12.91
N ASN A 210 54.09 13.38 -12.46
CA ASN A 210 53.76 12.25 -13.34
C ASN A 210 52.41 12.41 -14.06
N ASN A 211 51.53 13.28 -13.57
CA ASN A 211 50.20 13.55 -14.12
C ASN A 211 49.98 15.07 -14.31
N PRO A 212 50.64 15.70 -15.30
CA PRO A 212 50.65 17.16 -15.45
C PRO A 212 49.32 17.73 -15.99
N SER A 213 48.52 16.91 -16.67
CA SER A 213 47.21 17.26 -17.21
C SER A 213 46.08 16.57 -16.44
N ILE A 214 44.84 16.92 -16.77
CA ILE A 214 43.65 16.19 -16.31
C ILE A 214 43.83 14.70 -16.61
N ILE A 215 43.41 13.84 -15.66
CA ILE A 215 43.52 12.39 -15.83
C ILE A 215 42.65 11.93 -17.01
N GLU A 216 43.30 11.21 -17.94
CA GLU A 216 42.65 10.63 -19.12
C GLU A 216 41.94 9.30 -18.78
N LYS A 217 41.03 8.89 -19.64
CA LYS A 217 40.37 7.57 -19.54
C LYS A 217 41.39 6.45 -19.79
N ALA A 218 41.21 5.30 -19.14
CA ALA A 218 42.02 4.12 -19.39
C ALA A 218 41.75 3.51 -20.80
N GLY A 219 40.60 3.84 -21.39
CA GLY A 219 40.25 3.44 -22.76
C GLY A 219 39.74 2.00 -22.84
N ILE A 220 39.10 1.50 -21.78
CA ILE A 220 38.58 0.14 -21.74
C ILE A 220 37.31 0.08 -22.60
N LYS A 221 37.19 -0.97 -23.40
CA LYS A 221 35.98 -1.18 -24.21
C LYS A 221 34.94 -1.88 -23.36
N HIS A 222 33.90 -1.16 -22.96
CA HIS A 222 32.77 -1.72 -22.23
C HIS A 222 31.81 -2.46 -23.18
N ILE A 223 31.17 -3.50 -22.65
CA ILE A 223 30.17 -4.29 -23.36
C ILE A 223 28.80 -3.72 -23.05
N ASN A 224 28.00 -3.46 -24.08
CA ASN A 224 26.62 -3.05 -23.90
C ASN A 224 25.75 -4.25 -23.46
N LEU A 225 25.62 -4.45 -22.15
CA LEU A 225 24.96 -5.61 -21.56
C LEU A 225 23.46 -5.65 -21.91
N LYS A 226 22.78 -4.49 -21.93
CA LYS A 226 21.36 -4.37 -22.32
C LYS A 226 21.10 -4.92 -23.72
N LYS A 227 21.91 -4.50 -24.70
CA LYS A 227 21.83 -5.00 -26.07
C LYS A 227 22.10 -6.50 -26.12
N LYS A 228 23.11 -6.98 -25.39
CA LYS A 228 23.49 -8.40 -25.37
C LYS A 228 22.39 -9.29 -24.82
N SER A 229 21.77 -8.92 -23.68
CA SER A 229 20.62 -9.63 -23.11
C SER A 229 19.43 -9.64 -24.07
N LYS A 230 19.14 -8.51 -24.73
CA LYS A 230 18.07 -8.43 -25.73
C LYS A 230 18.32 -9.34 -26.94
N ASP A 231 19.53 -9.29 -27.50
CA ASP A 231 19.92 -10.12 -28.64
C ASP A 231 19.83 -11.63 -28.30
N LEU A 232 20.15 -12.01 -27.07
CA LEU A 232 20.03 -13.40 -26.60
C LEU A 232 18.56 -13.84 -26.47
N LYS A 233 17.72 -13.00 -25.84
CA LYS A 233 16.27 -13.24 -25.71
C LYS A 233 15.61 -13.40 -27.09
N SER A 234 15.93 -12.52 -28.04
CA SER A 234 15.40 -12.60 -29.41
C SER A 234 15.85 -13.84 -30.16
N LYS A 235 17.08 -14.33 -29.95
CA LYS A 235 17.55 -15.59 -30.56
C LYS A 235 16.83 -16.82 -30.02
N LEU A 236 16.52 -16.84 -28.72
CA LEU A 236 15.74 -17.92 -28.10
C LEU A 236 14.29 -17.93 -28.61
N GLN A 237 13.66 -16.76 -28.67
CA GLN A 237 12.31 -16.58 -29.23
C GLN A 237 12.21 -16.90 -30.74
N GLN A 238 13.32 -16.89 -31.48
CA GLN A 238 13.35 -17.32 -32.90
C GLN A 238 13.54 -18.84 -33.06
N ASN A 239 14.10 -19.52 -32.06
CA ASN A 239 14.32 -20.96 -32.07
C ASN A 239 13.15 -21.73 -31.47
N GLU A 240 12.41 -21.13 -30.54
CA GLU A 240 11.08 -21.56 -30.15
C GLU A 240 10.10 -21.00 -31.17
N ASN A 241 9.59 -21.84 -32.08
CA ASN A 241 8.42 -21.46 -32.88
C ASN A 241 7.25 -21.18 -31.92
N GLU A 242 7.10 -19.92 -31.49
CA GLU A 242 5.87 -19.11 -31.49
C GLU A 242 6.01 -17.88 -30.56
N PRO A 243 5.80 -16.66 -31.07
CA PRO A 243 5.49 -15.52 -30.22
C PRO A 243 4.16 -15.77 -29.50
N LEU A 244 4.06 -15.37 -28.22
CA LEU A 244 2.81 -15.39 -27.45
C LEU A 244 1.75 -14.38 -27.94
N ASP A 245 1.94 -13.81 -29.13
CA ASP A 245 0.97 -12.93 -29.77
C ASP A 245 0.07 -13.76 -30.68
N GLN A 246 -1.24 -13.76 -30.36
CA GLN A 246 -2.37 -14.25 -31.17
C GLN A 246 -2.82 -15.71 -31.04
N GLN A 247 -2.25 -16.52 -30.15
CA GLN A 247 -2.87 -17.81 -29.80
C GLN A 247 -3.76 -17.68 -28.56
N ILE A 248 -5.01 -18.13 -28.66
CA ILE A 248 -5.89 -18.27 -27.49
C ILE A 248 -5.22 -19.26 -26.53
N ILE A 249 -4.66 -18.75 -25.43
CA ILE A 249 -3.76 -19.47 -24.52
C ILE A 249 -4.52 -20.51 -23.68
N ASP A 250 -5.83 -20.29 -23.50
CA ASP A 250 -6.75 -21.16 -22.76
C ASP A 250 -8.08 -21.23 -23.52
N SER A 251 -8.11 -22.08 -24.55
CA SER A 251 -9.26 -22.28 -25.44
C SER A 251 -10.20 -23.36 -24.91
N GLY A 252 -11.00 -23.01 -23.90
CA GLY A 252 -12.38 -23.48 -23.94
C GLY A 252 -13.08 -22.88 -25.16
N ASN A 253 -14.13 -23.52 -25.69
CA ASN A 253 -15.05 -22.91 -26.66
C ASN A 253 -15.84 -21.75 -25.99
N ILE A 254 -15.15 -20.71 -25.53
CA ILE A 254 -15.74 -19.57 -24.83
C ILE A 254 -15.89 -18.44 -25.84
N ASN A 255 -17.15 -18.10 -26.16
CA ASN A 255 -17.46 -16.95 -26.98
C ASN A 255 -17.31 -15.66 -26.16
N LEU A 256 -16.38 -14.77 -26.55
CA LEU A 256 -16.12 -13.51 -25.85
C LEU A 256 -17.35 -12.60 -25.78
N ASP A 257 -18.22 -12.65 -26.78
CA ASP A 257 -19.44 -11.83 -26.83
C ASP A 257 -20.39 -12.15 -25.67
N ASP A 258 -20.41 -13.41 -25.23
CA ASP A 258 -21.33 -13.91 -24.19
C ASP A 258 -20.75 -13.79 -22.75
N ILE A 259 -19.50 -13.38 -22.60
CA ILE A 259 -18.86 -13.23 -21.29
C ILE A 259 -19.27 -11.89 -20.65
N ASP A 260 -19.83 -11.92 -19.45
CA ASP A 260 -19.94 -10.71 -18.63
C ASP A 260 -18.60 -10.41 -17.94
N PHE A 261 -18.26 -9.14 -17.78
CA PHE A 261 -17.09 -8.71 -17.02
C PHE A 261 -17.51 -7.89 -15.80
N THR A 262 -16.88 -8.18 -14.65
CA THR A 262 -17.05 -7.43 -13.40
C THR A 262 -15.72 -6.87 -12.94
N HIS A 263 -15.68 -5.55 -12.67
CA HIS A 263 -14.52 -4.95 -12.01
C HIS A 263 -14.48 -5.34 -10.53
N LEU A 264 -13.44 -6.10 -10.14
CA LEU A 264 -13.22 -6.59 -8.78
C LEU A 264 -12.22 -5.77 -7.96
N HIS A 265 -11.43 -4.90 -8.60
CA HIS A 265 -10.40 -4.07 -7.97
C HIS A 265 -10.59 -2.60 -8.35
N ASN A 266 -11.36 -1.88 -7.52
CA ASN A 266 -11.68 -0.46 -7.73
C ASN A 266 -11.46 0.33 -6.44
N HIS A 267 -10.88 1.51 -6.59
CA HIS A 267 -10.64 2.43 -5.49
C HIS A 267 -11.69 3.54 -5.52
N SER A 268 -12.42 3.73 -4.43
CA SER A 268 -13.33 4.85 -4.26
C SER A 268 -12.61 6.04 -3.63
N GLN A 269 -13.31 7.15 -3.47
CA GLN A 269 -12.86 8.35 -2.74
C GLN A 269 -12.39 8.07 -1.30
N PHE A 270 -12.66 6.87 -0.75
CA PHE A 270 -12.17 6.43 0.55
C PHE A 270 -10.76 5.80 0.49
N SER A 271 -10.23 5.51 -0.69
CA SER A 271 -8.78 5.50 -0.93
C SER A 271 -8.27 6.95 -0.90
N MET A 272 -8.15 7.48 0.32
CA MET A 272 -7.93 8.90 0.62
C MET A 272 -6.72 9.46 -0.14
N LEU A 273 -6.94 10.57 -0.86
CA LEU A 273 -5.94 11.25 -1.69
C LEU A 273 -5.29 10.36 -2.76
N GLN A 274 -5.95 9.27 -3.15
CA GLN A 274 -5.46 8.34 -4.17
C GLN A 274 -6.50 7.98 -5.22
N SER A 275 -7.80 8.17 -4.98
CA SER A 275 -8.84 7.99 -5.99
C SER A 275 -9.80 9.17 -6.01
N THR A 276 -10.32 9.46 -7.20
CA THR A 276 -11.33 10.50 -7.44
C THR A 276 -12.73 9.91 -7.60
N ILE A 277 -12.89 8.59 -7.58
CA ILE A 277 -14.16 7.90 -7.84
C ILE A 277 -15.12 8.07 -6.67
N LYS A 278 -16.23 8.78 -6.88
CA LYS A 278 -17.31 8.80 -5.88
C LYS A 278 -18.11 7.51 -5.97
N ILE A 279 -18.52 6.98 -4.81
CA ILE A 279 -19.30 5.73 -4.71
C ILE A 279 -20.55 5.75 -5.59
N LYS A 280 -21.32 6.86 -5.56
CA LYS A 280 -22.54 6.98 -6.36
C LYS A 280 -22.23 6.90 -7.85
N ASP A 281 -21.20 7.61 -8.29
CA ASP A 281 -20.83 7.71 -9.70
C ASP A 281 -20.29 6.37 -10.23
N LEU A 282 -19.58 5.59 -9.41
CA LEU A 282 -19.18 4.21 -9.71
C LEU A 282 -20.39 3.29 -9.96
N VAL A 283 -21.39 3.36 -9.08
CA VAL A 283 -22.62 2.57 -9.21
C VAL A 283 -23.43 3.00 -10.42
N ASP A 284 -23.48 4.32 -10.70
CA ASP A 284 -24.13 4.88 -11.89
C ASP A 284 -23.43 4.39 -13.17
N LYS A 285 -22.10 4.36 -13.21
CA LYS A 285 -21.31 3.84 -14.35
C LYS A 285 -21.45 2.33 -14.55
N ALA A 286 -21.45 1.54 -13.47
CA ALA A 286 -21.70 0.10 -13.56
C ALA A 286 -23.10 -0.20 -14.14
N PHE A 287 -24.10 0.60 -13.78
CA PHE A 287 -25.43 0.54 -14.39
C PHE A 287 -25.42 0.92 -15.88
N GLU A 288 -24.74 2.01 -16.24
CA GLU A 288 -24.59 2.46 -17.64
C GLU A 288 -23.96 1.36 -18.52
N TYR A 289 -22.95 0.66 -18.01
CA TYR A 289 -22.28 -0.45 -18.70
C TYR A 289 -22.96 -1.81 -18.53
N ASN A 290 -24.17 -1.84 -17.95
CA ASN A 290 -24.99 -3.03 -17.73
C ASN A 290 -24.22 -4.17 -17.01
N MET A 291 -23.34 -3.83 -16.07
CA MET A 291 -22.58 -4.80 -15.28
C MET A 291 -23.47 -5.42 -14.20
N LYS A 292 -23.36 -6.74 -14.01
CA LYS A 292 -24.16 -7.51 -13.03
C LYS A 292 -23.65 -7.36 -11.60
N ALA A 293 -22.41 -6.93 -11.42
CA ALA A 293 -21.77 -6.72 -10.13
C ALA A 293 -20.70 -5.63 -10.25
N VAL A 294 -20.31 -5.06 -9.10
CA VAL A 294 -19.15 -4.16 -9.00
C VAL A 294 -18.59 -4.24 -7.58
N ALA A 295 -17.26 -4.19 -7.47
CA ALA A 295 -16.57 -4.19 -6.18
C ALA A 295 -16.07 -2.80 -5.79
N ILE A 296 -15.97 -2.56 -4.48
CA ILE A 296 -15.04 -1.56 -3.93
C ILE A 296 -13.96 -2.29 -3.11
N THR A 297 -12.71 -1.88 -3.29
CA THR A 297 -11.52 -2.45 -2.64
C THR A 297 -10.61 -1.31 -2.23
N ASP A 298 -11.06 -0.46 -1.32
CA ASP A 298 -10.30 0.71 -0.88
C ASP A 298 -9.01 0.31 -0.15
N LEU A 299 -8.02 1.21 -0.20
CA LEU A 299 -6.69 0.99 0.37
C LEU A 299 -6.73 1.03 1.91
N GLY A 300 -6.52 -0.13 2.53
CA GLY A 300 -6.34 -0.32 3.97
C GLY A 300 -7.60 -0.13 4.82
N ASN A 301 -8.73 0.28 4.24
CA ASN A 301 -9.92 0.71 4.97
C ASN A 301 -11.24 0.23 4.35
N MET A 302 -12.30 0.29 5.17
CA MET A 302 -13.67 -0.12 4.82
C MET A 302 -14.67 1.03 4.98
N MET A 303 -14.21 2.28 4.97
CA MET A 303 -15.03 3.46 5.29
C MET A 303 -16.22 3.65 4.33
N GLY A 304 -16.03 3.25 3.07
CA GLY A 304 -17.05 3.34 2.02
C GLY A 304 -18.12 2.24 2.06
N ALA A 305 -17.92 1.15 2.81
CA ALA A 305 -18.71 -0.08 2.69
C ALA A 305 -20.22 0.16 2.84
N PHE A 306 -20.66 0.82 3.92
CA PHE A 306 -22.07 1.12 4.15
C PHE A 306 -22.68 1.99 3.04
N ARG A 307 -21.98 3.06 2.67
CA ARG A 307 -22.45 4.00 1.63
C ARG A 307 -22.57 3.32 0.27
N PHE A 308 -21.68 2.38 -0.02
CA PHE A 308 -21.70 1.62 -1.28
C PHE A 308 -22.85 0.64 -1.34
N VAL A 309 -23.07 -0.17 -0.29
CA VAL A 309 -24.22 -1.08 -0.22
C VAL A 309 -25.54 -0.30 -0.33
N ASP A 310 -25.68 0.83 0.38
CA ASP A 310 -26.86 1.68 0.31
C ASP A 310 -27.05 2.30 -1.10
N ALA A 311 -25.97 2.77 -1.74
CA ALA A 311 -26.03 3.31 -3.09
C ALA A 311 -26.51 2.25 -4.11
N VAL A 312 -25.97 1.03 -4.04
CA VAL A 312 -26.40 -0.09 -4.88
C VAL A 312 -27.85 -0.48 -4.59
N LYS A 313 -28.26 -0.53 -3.32
CA LYS A 313 -29.66 -0.79 -2.92
C LYS A 313 -30.62 0.23 -3.52
N LYS A 314 -30.28 1.52 -3.46
CA LYS A 314 -31.06 2.62 -4.07
C LYS A 314 -31.11 2.49 -5.60
N LYS A 315 -29.97 2.24 -6.25
CA LYS A 315 -29.93 2.03 -7.71
C LYS A 315 -30.78 0.85 -8.14
N ASN A 316 -30.71 -0.27 -7.43
CA ASN A 316 -31.51 -1.47 -7.72
C ASN A 316 -33.02 -1.23 -7.55
N ARG A 317 -33.48 -0.26 -6.76
CA ARG A 317 -34.90 0.14 -6.76
C ARG A 317 -35.28 0.79 -8.09
N VAL A 318 -34.48 1.76 -8.54
CA VAL A 318 -34.66 2.42 -9.83
C VAL A 318 -34.61 1.42 -11.00
N ILE A 319 -33.69 0.45 -10.96
CA ILE A 319 -33.59 -0.60 -11.99
C ILE A 319 -34.87 -1.44 -12.05
N ARG A 320 -35.48 -1.78 -10.91
CA ARG A 320 -36.76 -2.51 -10.88
C ARG A 320 -37.88 -1.70 -11.53
N GLU A 321 -37.98 -0.41 -11.22
CA GLU A 321 -38.98 0.49 -11.83
C GLU A 321 -38.79 0.64 -13.35
N ILE A 322 -37.54 0.75 -13.82
CA ILE A 322 -37.21 0.76 -15.26
C ILE A 322 -37.61 -0.58 -15.89
N ASN A 323 -37.29 -1.70 -15.22
CA ASN A 323 -37.64 -3.03 -15.70
C ASN A 323 -39.13 -3.30 -15.69
N GLU A 324 -39.95 -2.61 -14.90
CA GLU A 324 -41.41 -2.72 -14.97
C GLU A 324 -41.99 -1.99 -16.18
N SER A 325 -41.33 -0.91 -16.62
CA SER A 325 -41.82 0.01 -17.64
C SER A 325 -41.16 -0.13 -19.03
N SER A 326 -40.06 -0.87 -19.15
CA SER A 326 -39.29 -1.08 -20.38
C SER A 326 -39.33 -2.54 -20.87
N GLU A 327 -39.35 -2.73 -22.19
CA GLU A 327 -39.13 -4.04 -22.82
C GLU A 327 -37.67 -4.52 -22.67
N GLU A 328 -36.72 -3.58 -22.74
CA GLU A 328 -35.31 -3.87 -22.49
C GLU A 328 -35.06 -3.92 -20.97
N LYS A 329 -34.77 -5.12 -20.46
CA LYS A 329 -34.46 -5.33 -19.03
C LYS A 329 -32.98 -5.07 -18.75
N LYS A 330 -32.70 -4.28 -17.72
CA LYS A 330 -31.36 -4.07 -17.16
C LYS A 330 -31.09 -5.03 -16.01
N SER A 331 -29.84 -5.45 -15.86
CA SER A 331 -29.42 -6.34 -14.76
C SER A 331 -29.42 -5.60 -13.42
N LEU A 332 -29.82 -6.28 -12.34
CA LEU A 332 -29.55 -5.78 -10.99
C LEU A 332 -28.05 -5.86 -10.69
N ILE A 333 -27.56 -4.93 -9.88
CA ILE A 333 -26.15 -4.86 -9.51
C ILE A 333 -25.94 -5.55 -8.15
N LYS A 334 -25.06 -6.54 -8.10
CA LYS A 334 -24.57 -7.14 -6.85
C LYS A 334 -23.43 -6.29 -6.28
N PRO A 335 -23.53 -5.77 -5.04
CA PRO A 335 -22.42 -5.09 -4.39
C PRO A 335 -21.39 -6.12 -3.92
N ILE A 336 -20.11 -5.91 -4.24
CA ILE A 336 -18.99 -6.69 -3.71
C ILE A 336 -18.17 -5.78 -2.79
N ILE A 337 -17.96 -6.24 -1.57
CA ILE A 337 -17.21 -5.51 -0.55
C ILE A 337 -15.84 -6.16 -0.39
N GLY A 338 -14.79 -5.36 -0.52
CA GLY A 338 -13.42 -5.79 -0.30
C GLY A 338 -12.52 -4.69 0.22
N CYS A 339 -11.24 -5.02 0.39
CA CYS A 339 -10.20 -4.12 0.88
C CYS A 339 -8.85 -4.55 0.32
N VAL A 340 -7.99 -3.59 0.01
CA VAL A 340 -6.57 -3.87 -0.26
C VAL A 340 -5.80 -3.68 1.02
N LEU A 341 -5.26 -4.76 1.58
CA LEU A 341 -4.45 -4.71 2.81
C LEU A 341 -2.97 -4.80 2.46
N ASN A 342 -2.13 -4.06 3.21
CA ASN A 342 -0.69 -4.22 3.11
C ASN A 342 -0.24 -5.39 4.01
N VAL A 343 0.16 -6.50 3.41
CA VAL A 343 0.60 -7.71 4.12
C VAL A 343 2.12 -7.70 4.25
N CYS A 344 2.62 -7.46 5.45
CA CYS A 344 4.03 -7.37 5.78
C CYS A 344 4.53 -8.65 6.48
N GLU A 345 5.82 -8.72 6.79
CA GLU A 345 6.42 -9.85 7.51
C GLU A 345 5.98 -9.88 8.98
N ASP A 346 6.12 -8.73 9.66
CA ASP A 346 5.68 -8.53 11.04
C ASP A 346 5.08 -7.12 11.20
N HIS A 347 3.78 -7.07 11.49
CA HIS A 347 3.04 -5.81 11.62
C HIS A 347 3.41 -5.01 12.87
N LEU A 348 3.99 -5.65 13.89
CA LEU A 348 4.44 -5.01 15.13
C LEU A 348 5.87 -4.47 15.02
N ASN A 349 6.68 -5.00 14.11
CA ASN A 349 8.04 -4.53 13.89
C ASN A 349 8.06 -3.16 13.19
N LYS A 350 8.74 -2.20 13.82
CA LYS A 350 8.95 -0.83 13.32
C LYS A 350 10.44 -0.42 13.31
N ASN A 351 11.36 -1.39 13.46
CA ASN A 351 12.81 -1.14 13.49
C ASN A 351 13.37 -0.79 12.11
N TYR A 352 12.72 -1.28 11.04
CA TYR A 352 13.01 -0.94 9.66
C TYR A 352 11.71 -0.77 8.87
N ARG A 353 11.83 -0.21 7.68
CA ARG A 353 10.69 0.05 6.80
C ARG A 353 10.31 -1.21 6.02
N ASP A 354 9.27 -1.86 6.48
CA ASP A 354 8.53 -2.89 5.74
C ASP A 354 7.09 -2.39 5.55
N ASN A 355 6.75 -1.93 4.35
CA ASN A 355 5.38 -1.49 4.06
C ASN A 355 4.46 -2.66 3.70
N GLY A 356 4.99 -3.88 3.52
CA GLY A 356 4.25 -5.03 3.02
C GLY A 356 3.84 -4.94 1.55
N TYR A 357 3.09 -5.94 1.12
CA TYR A 357 2.57 -6.09 -0.23
C TYR A 357 1.07 -5.80 -0.28
N GLN A 358 0.58 -5.21 -1.37
CA GLN A 358 -0.83 -4.88 -1.54
C GLN A 358 -1.61 -6.10 -2.04
N VAL A 359 -2.37 -6.72 -1.14
CA VAL A 359 -3.16 -7.92 -1.44
C VAL A 359 -4.64 -7.57 -1.39
N VAL A 360 -5.40 -8.02 -2.38
CA VAL A 360 -6.83 -7.72 -2.51
C VAL A 360 -7.63 -8.80 -1.80
N PHE A 361 -8.51 -8.40 -0.90
CA PHE A 361 -9.44 -9.30 -0.23
C PHE A 361 -10.89 -8.93 -0.54
N LEU A 362 -11.72 -9.92 -0.83
CA LEU A 362 -13.17 -9.77 -1.06
C LEU A 362 -13.94 -10.58 -0.02
N ALA A 363 -14.97 -10.00 0.56
CA ALA A 363 -15.86 -10.69 1.50
C ALA A 363 -16.90 -11.54 0.74
N LYS A 364 -16.94 -12.84 1.02
CA LYS A 364 -17.94 -13.75 0.44
C LYS A 364 -19.34 -13.51 0.99
N ASN A 365 -19.44 -13.07 2.24
CA ASN A 365 -20.70 -12.86 2.96
C ASN A 365 -20.48 -11.88 4.13
N LYS A 366 -21.49 -11.73 4.98
CA LYS A 366 -21.44 -10.83 6.15
C LYS A 366 -20.34 -11.22 7.16
N ASN A 367 -20.02 -12.51 7.31
CA ASN A 367 -18.93 -12.96 8.18
C ASN A 367 -17.57 -12.53 7.62
N GLY A 368 -17.34 -12.73 6.32
CA GLY A 368 -16.16 -12.22 5.62
C GLY A 368 -16.01 -10.70 5.76
N TYR A 369 -17.11 -9.95 5.69
CA TYR A 369 -17.10 -8.50 5.95
C TYR A 369 -16.62 -8.17 7.36
N ASN A 370 -17.08 -8.91 8.38
CA ASN A 370 -16.65 -8.70 9.76
C ASN A 370 -15.15 -9.02 9.93
N ASN A 371 -14.66 -10.08 9.29
CA ASN A 371 -13.25 -10.44 9.26
C ASN A 371 -12.38 -9.34 8.63
N LEU A 372 -12.77 -8.82 7.46
CA LEU A 372 -12.08 -7.68 6.84
C LEU A 372 -12.12 -6.42 7.69
N SER A 373 -13.25 -6.14 8.34
CA SER A 373 -13.39 -5.00 9.26
C SER A 373 -12.43 -5.12 10.45
N LYS A 374 -12.25 -6.34 11.00
CA LYS A 374 -11.27 -6.61 12.06
C LYS A 374 -9.84 -6.46 11.58
N LEU A 375 -9.49 -7.03 10.42
CA LEU A 375 -8.15 -6.88 9.84
C LEU A 375 -7.80 -5.41 9.58
N SER A 376 -8.70 -4.64 8.95
CA SER A 376 -8.50 -3.21 8.73
C SER A 376 -8.35 -2.44 10.05
N SER A 377 -9.17 -2.76 11.06
CA SER A 377 -9.07 -2.13 12.38
C SER A 377 -7.73 -2.43 13.07
N LEU A 378 -7.26 -3.68 13.03
CA LEU A 378 -5.96 -4.08 13.59
C LEU A 378 -4.79 -3.45 12.84
N ALA A 379 -4.92 -3.30 11.51
CA ALA A 379 -3.93 -2.63 10.69
C ALA A 379 -3.70 -1.18 11.09
N TYR A 380 -4.76 -0.45 11.46
CA TYR A 380 -4.66 0.93 11.96
C TYR A 380 -4.29 1.03 13.44
N THR A 381 -4.85 0.18 14.30
CA THR A 381 -4.68 0.30 15.76
C THR A 381 -3.37 -0.30 16.28
N LYS A 382 -2.88 -1.38 15.66
CA LYS A 382 -1.66 -2.09 16.08
C LYS A 382 -0.57 -2.05 15.00
N GLY A 383 -0.94 -2.31 13.75
CA GLY A 383 0.01 -2.48 12.64
C GLY A 383 0.50 -1.21 11.96
N PHE A 384 -0.04 -0.04 12.34
CA PHE A 384 0.24 1.20 11.62
C PHE A 384 1.70 1.62 11.80
N TYR A 385 2.37 1.83 10.67
CA TYR A 385 3.69 2.45 10.62
C TYR A 385 3.70 3.62 9.63
N TYR A 386 4.12 3.42 8.38
CA TYR A 386 3.89 4.38 7.30
C TYR A 386 2.54 4.17 6.60
N VAL A 387 2.08 2.92 6.60
CA VAL A 387 0.80 2.46 6.07
C VAL A 387 0.15 1.54 7.12
N PRO A 388 -1.18 1.34 7.10
CA PRO A 388 -1.80 0.30 7.89
C PRO A 388 -1.38 -1.07 7.36
N ARG A 389 -0.82 -1.92 8.22
CA ARG A 389 -0.26 -3.23 7.84
C ARG A 389 -0.87 -4.36 8.67
N VAL A 390 -1.00 -5.53 8.05
CA VAL A 390 -1.26 -6.81 8.72
C VAL A 390 -0.13 -7.76 8.40
N ASP A 391 0.07 -8.80 9.20
CA ASP A 391 0.97 -9.90 8.83
C ASP A 391 0.17 -11.14 8.42
N LYS A 392 0.88 -12.16 7.91
CA LYS A 392 0.27 -13.42 7.51
C LYS A 392 -0.40 -14.16 8.67
N ASN A 393 0.03 -13.96 9.92
CA ASN A 393 -0.59 -14.61 11.08
C ASN A 393 -1.99 -14.04 11.36
N LEU A 394 -2.13 -12.71 11.34
CA LEU A 394 -3.43 -12.04 11.42
C LEU A 394 -4.34 -12.44 10.25
N VAL A 395 -3.79 -12.51 9.04
CA VAL A 395 -4.56 -12.99 7.88
C VAL A 395 -5.11 -14.40 8.14
N LEU A 396 -4.31 -15.32 8.68
CA LEU A 396 -4.77 -16.67 9.00
C LEU A 396 -5.83 -16.70 10.11
N GLU A 397 -5.74 -15.82 11.10
CA GLU A 397 -6.74 -15.70 12.18
C GLU A 397 -8.12 -15.30 11.66
N TYR A 398 -8.18 -14.42 10.65
CA TYR A 398 -9.41 -13.88 10.07
C TYR A 398 -9.67 -14.32 8.62
N LYS A 399 -9.13 -15.47 8.18
CA LYS A 399 -9.17 -15.88 6.76
C LYS A 399 -10.53 -16.37 6.26
N GLU A 400 -11.40 -16.81 7.17
CA GLU A 400 -12.65 -17.48 6.81
C GLU A 400 -13.57 -16.53 6.03
N ASP A 401 -14.30 -17.07 5.06
CA ASP A 401 -15.22 -16.33 4.18
C ASP A 401 -14.59 -15.21 3.34
N LEU A 402 -13.29 -15.28 3.07
CA LEU A 402 -12.56 -14.34 2.21
C LEU A 402 -12.10 -14.98 0.90
N ILE A 403 -12.15 -14.20 -0.18
CA ILE A 403 -11.47 -14.47 -1.45
C ILE A 403 -10.26 -13.54 -1.54
N VAL A 404 -9.13 -14.05 -2.05
CA VAL A 404 -7.87 -13.32 -2.19
C VAL A 404 -7.44 -13.26 -3.65
N LEU A 405 -7.13 -12.06 -4.13
CA LEU A 405 -6.45 -11.87 -5.40
C LEU A 405 -4.98 -11.52 -5.11
N SER A 406 -4.05 -12.03 -5.92
CA SER A 406 -2.61 -11.86 -5.72
C SER A 406 -2.13 -10.41 -5.69
N GLY A 407 -2.94 -9.46 -6.20
CA GLY A 407 -2.60 -8.06 -6.31
C GLY A 407 -2.03 -7.70 -7.68
N ASN A 408 -1.99 -6.40 -7.96
CA ASN A 408 -1.30 -5.78 -9.09
C ASN A 408 0.24 -5.90 -8.93
N LEU A 409 1.02 -5.03 -9.59
CA LEU A 409 2.49 -4.99 -9.45
C LEU A 409 3.01 -4.79 -8.00
N TYR A 410 2.16 -4.31 -7.09
CA TYR A 410 2.48 -4.16 -5.66
C TYR A 410 2.05 -5.37 -4.82
N GLY A 411 1.37 -6.36 -5.41
CA GLY A 411 1.03 -7.63 -4.79
C GLY A 411 2.26 -8.51 -4.56
N GLU A 412 2.17 -9.45 -3.61
CA GLU A 412 3.36 -10.19 -3.15
C GLU A 412 4.02 -11.01 -4.28
N VAL A 413 3.21 -11.74 -5.05
CA VAL A 413 3.72 -12.60 -6.13
C VAL A 413 4.31 -11.74 -7.26
N SER A 414 3.55 -10.77 -7.76
CA SER A 414 3.96 -9.86 -8.84
C SER A 414 5.20 -9.05 -8.47
N ASN A 415 5.24 -8.50 -7.25
CA ASN A 415 6.38 -7.71 -6.79
C ASN A 415 7.65 -8.56 -6.67
N LYS A 416 7.55 -9.80 -6.16
CA LYS A 416 8.68 -10.71 -6.09
C LYS A 416 9.20 -11.13 -7.46
N ILE A 417 8.33 -11.34 -8.45
CA ILE A 417 8.74 -11.59 -9.84
C ILE A 417 9.65 -10.45 -10.34
N LEU A 418 9.26 -9.19 -10.06
CA LEU A 418 10.00 -8.02 -10.53
C LEU A 418 11.28 -7.72 -9.75
N ASN A 419 11.28 -7.95 -8.43
CA ASN A 419 12.31 -7.42 -7.51
C ASN A 419 13.14 -8.48 -6.80
N THR A 420 12.79 -9.77 -6.88
CA THR A 420 13.47 -10.82 -6.10
C THR A 420 13.82 -12.03 -6.95
N GLY A 421 12.90 -12.50 -7.79
CA GLY A 421 13.09 -13.71 -8.59
C GLY A 421 11.81 -14.53 -8.69
N LYS A 422 11.81 -15.45 -9.66
CA LYS A 422 10.65 -16.31 -9.92
C LYS A 422 10.47 -17.34 -8.82
N LYS A 423 11.57 -17.87 -8.28
CA LYS A 423 11.54 -18.88 -7.21
C LYS A 423 10.82 -18.38 -5.95
N GLU A 424 11.19 -17.21 -5.43
CA GLU A 424 10.59 -16.63 -4.22
C GLU A 424 9.13 -16.21 -4.45
N ALA A 425 8.80 -15.79 -5.67
CA ALA A 425 7.41 -15.53 -6.06
C ALA A 425 6.56 -16.81 -6.07
N GLU A 426 7.12 -17.91 -6.57
CA GLU A 426 6.48 -19.23 -6.58
C GLU A 426 6.22 -19.73 -5.16
N GLU A 427 7.18 -19.57 -4.24
CA GLU A 427 7.01 -19.90 -2.82
C GLU A 427 5.85 -19.11 -2.18
N SER A 428 5.77 -17.80 -2.47
CA SER A 428 4.65 -16.97 -2.00
C SER A 428 3.31 -17.41 -2.59
N LEU A 429 3.27 -17.73 -3.88
CA LEU A 429 2.07 -18.24 -4.53
C LEU A 429 1.59 -19.53 -3.86
N ILE A 430 2.49 -20.49 -3.63
CA ILE A 430 2.17 -21.76 -2.98
C ILE A 430 1.62 -21.52 -1.57
N TRP A 431 2.20 -20.56 -0.83
CA TRP A 431 1.68 -20.19 0.48
C TRP A 431 0.23 -19.69 0.41
N TRP A 432 -0.09 -18.76 -0.49
CA TRP A 432 -1.46 -18.25 -0.64
C TRP A 432 -2.42 -19.34 -1.11
N LYS A 433 -2.04 -20.13 -2.11
CA LYS A 433 -2.82 -21.27 -2.63
C LYS A 433 -3.13 -22.28 -1.52
N ASN A 434 -2.15 -22.66 -0.70
CA ASN A 434 -2.37 -23.65 0.36
C ASN A 434 -3.34 -23.16 1.44
N ASN A 435 -3.37 -21.85 1.71
CA ASN A 435 -4.17 -21.29 2.79
C ASN A 435 -5.60 -20.90 2.38
N PHE A 436 -5.80 -20.48 1.13
CA PHE A 436 -7.08 -20.02 0.58
C PHE A 436 -7.68 -20.95 -0.49
N LYS A 437 -6.90 -21.91 -1.01
CA LYS A 437 -7.34 -22.94 -1.97
C LYS A 437 -8.05 -22.33 -3.18
N ASP A 438 -9.28 -22.76 -3.46
CA ASP A 438 -10.10 -22.29 -4.58
C ASP A 438 -10.50 -20.81 -4.46
N ASP A 439 -10.33 -20.21 -3.28
CA ASP A 439 -10.60 -18.79 -3.03
C ASP A 439 -9.34 -17.91 -3.20
N PHE A 440 -8.26 -18.45 -3.78
CA PHE A 440 -7.09 -17.69 -4.23
C PHE A 440 -7.01 -17.61 -5.77
N TYR A 441 -6.81 -16.40 -6.28
CA TYR A 441 -6.73 -16.12 -7.72
C TYR A 441 -5.48 -15.29 -8.04
N LEU A 442 -4.85 -15.58 -9.18
CA LEU A 442 -3.78 -14.75 -9.72
C LEU A 442 -4.38 -13.59 -10.50
N GLU A 443 -4.15 -12.38 -10.01
CA GLU A 443 -4.65 -11.15 -10.62
C GLU A 443 -3.76 -10.72 -11.78
N VAL A 444 -4.37 -10.47 -12.95
CA VAL A 444 -3.67 -9.96 -14.13
C VAL A 444 -4.21 -8.58 -14.51
N ASN A 445 -3.28 -7.65 -14.77
CA ASN A 445 -3.54 -6.28 -15.19
C ASN A 445 -2.84 -6.01 -16.51
N ARG A 446 -3.47 -5.19 -17.37
CA ARG A 446 -2.92 -4.78 -18.67
C ARG A 446 -3.20 -3.31 -18.94
N HIS A 447 -2.23 -2.49 -18.57
CA HIS A 447 -2.18 -1.05 -18.79
C HIS A 447 -1.13 -0.68 -19.83
N ASN A 448 -0.68 -1.64 -20.66
CA ASN A 448 0.34 -1.44 -21.69
C ASN A 448 1.71 -1.06 -21.10
N GLN A 449 2.23 -1.92 -20.21
CA GLN A 449 3.49 -1.71 -19.50
C GLN A 449 4.37 -2.98 -19.56
N ASP A 450 5.66 -2.80 -19.85
CA ASP A 450 6.63 -3.89 -19.98
C ASP A 450 6.78 -4.73 -18.69
N ASP A 451 6.61 -4.12 -17.52
CA ASP A 451 6.67 -4.79 -16.21
C ASP A 451 5.44 -5.68 -15.98
N GLU A 452 4.25 -5.23 -16.37
CA GLU A 452 3.04 -6.06 -16.39
C GLU A 452 3.15 -7.21 -17.37
N ASP A 453 3.69 -7.01 -18.57
CA ASP A 453 3.88 -8.10 -19.53
C ASP A 453 4.84 -9.16 -18.99
N THR A 454 5.93 -8.72 -18.35
CA THR A 454 6.87 -9.61 -17.67
C THR A 454 6.19 -10.42 -16.56
N VAL A 455 5.43 -9.75 -15.69
CA VAL A 455 4.69 -10.40 -14.60
C VAL A 455 3.63 -11.36 -15.14
N ASN A 456 2.81 -10.92 -16.09
CA ASN A 456 1.71 -11.69 -16.66
C ASN A 456 2.20 -12.98 -17.33
N ASN A 457 3.34 -12.93 -18.02
CA ASN A 457 3.96 -14.13 -18.61
C ASN A 457 4.30 -15.19 -17.54
N VAL A 458 4.88 -14.75 -16.42
CA VAL A 458 5.19 -15.65 -15.29
C VAL A 458 3.92 -16.11 -14.57
N LEU A 459 2.92 -15.23 -14.40
CA LEU A 459 1.63 -15.59 -13.80
C LEU A 459 0.88 -16.63 -14.66
N LEU A 460 0.96 -16.54 -15.99
CA LEU A 460 0.41 -17.54 -16.91
C LEU A 460 1.08 -18.90 -16.74
N GLU A 461 2.40 -18.92 -16.62
CA GLU A 461 3.14 -20.16 -16.33
C GLU A 461 2.75 -20.73 -14.97
N PHE A 462 2.72 -19.91 -13.93
CA PHE A 462 2.35 -20.31 -12.58
C PHE A 462 0.90 -20.80 -12.50
N SER A 463 -0.02 -20.15 -13.20
CA SER A 463 -1.42 -20.58 -13.32
C SER A 463 -1.50 -22.01 -13.84
N LYS A 464 -0.79 -22.32 -14.93
CA LYS A 464 -0.75 -23.67 -15.52
C LYS A 464 -0.04 -24.68 -14.61
N LYS A 465 1.12 -24.32 -14.06
CA LYS A 465 1.95 -25.20 -13.22
C LYS A 465 1.27 -25.57 -11.90
N HIS A 466 0.58 -24.61 -11.29
CA HIS A 466 -0.02 -24.74 -9.97
C HIS A 466 -1.54 -24.80 -10.00
N GLU A 467 -2.17 -24.87 -11.17
CA GLU A 467 -3.63 -24.93 -11.30
C GLU A 467 -4.35 -23.82 -10.50
N VAL A 468 -3.80 -22.59 -10.52
CA VAL A 468 -4.41 -21.41 -9.88
C VAL A 468 -5.04 -20.54 -10.94
N LYS A 469 -6.33 -20.26 -10.81
CA LYS A 469 -7.09 -19.49 -11.80
C LYS A 469 -6.61 -18.05 -11.89
N LEU A 470 -6.57 -17.52 -13.12
CA LEU A 470 -6.30 -16.11 -13.39
C LEU A 470 -7.59 -15.29 -13.31
N VAL A 471 -7.49 -14.03 -12.92
CA VAL A 471 -8.61 -13.09 -12.95
C VAL A 471 -8.17 -11.74 -13.50
N ALA A 472 -8.90 -11.25 -14.50
CA ALA A 472 -8.65 -9.94 -15.08
C ALA A 472 -9.21 -8.82 -14.20
N THR A 473 -8.40 -7.80 -13.94
CA THR A 473 -8.83 -6.56 -13.28
C THR A 473 -8.16 -5.35 -13.94
N ASN A 474 -8.63 -4.14 -13.62
CA ASN A 474 -8.05 -2.89 -14.15
C ASN A 474 -7.58 -1.90 -13.08
N ASN A 475 -7.57 -2.30 -11.79
CA ASN A 475 -7.08 -1.50 -10.66
C ASN A 475 -7.43 0.01 -10.76
N THR A 476 -8.71 0.33 -10.71
CA THR A 476 -9.23 1.63 -11.18
C THR A 476 -9.15 2.72 -10.10
N PHE A 477 -8.71 3.94 -10.47
CA PHE A 477 -8.57 5.09 -9.55
C PHE A 477 -9.41 6.32 -9.96
N TYR A 478 -9.93 6.33 -11.17
CA TYR A 478 -10.80 7.38 -11.70
C TYR A 478 -11.81 6.77 -12.68
N LEU A 479 -12.94 7.47 -12.94
CA LEU A 479 -14.03 6.87 -13.73
C LEU A 479 -13.75 6.87 -15.23
N ASP A 480 -13.44 8.03 -15.79
CA ASP A 480 -13.21 8.21 -17.22
C ASP A 480 -11.74 8.56 -17.49
N ASN A 481 -11.20 8.17 -18.64
CA ASN A 481 -9.81 8.46 -19.03
C ASN A 481 -9.47 9.96 -18.92
N SER A 482 -10.43 10.84 -19.24
CA SER A 482 -10.30 12.30 -19.12
C SER A 482 -10.07 12.81 -17.69
N SER A 483 -10.30 11.98 -16.67
CA SER A 483 -10.07 12.32 -15.25
C SER A 483 -8.64 12.01 -14.78
N ALA A 484 -7.77 11.49 -15.66
CA ALA A 484 -6.39 11.15 -15.33
C ALA A 484 -5.58 12.35 -14.79
N ASP A 485 -5.76 13.54 -15.36
CA ASP A 485 -5.06 14.76 -14.93
C ASP A 485 -5.47 15.18 -13.52
N ALA A 486 -6.77 15.14 -13.22
CA ALA A 486 -7.29 15.45 -11.89
C ALA A 486 -6.78 14.45 -10.83
N HIS A 487 -6.66 13.17 -11.21
CA HIS A 487 -6.06 12.15 -10.38
C HIS A 487 -4.55 12.36 -10.16
N ASP A 488 -3.78 12.72 -11.20
CA ASP A 488 -2.34 13.00 -11.04
C ASP A 488 -2.09 14.20 -10.12
N ILE A 489 -2.93 15.24 -10.18
CA ILE A 489 -2.91 16.37 -9.23
C ILE A 489 -3.20 15.89 -7.80
N LEU A 490 -4.17 14.98 -7.62
CA LEU A 490 -4.49 14.44 -6.30
C LEU A 490 -3.29 13.70 -5.68
N LEU A 491 -2.56 12.92 -6.46
CA LEU A 491 -1.33 12.26 -6.02
C LEU A 491 -0.24 13.27 -5.62
N CYS A 492 -0.11 14.37 -6.37
CA CYS A 492 0.81 15.46 -6.01
C CYS A 492 0.45 16.09 -4.66
N VAL A 493 -0.85 16.30 -4.39
CA VAL A 493 -1.34 16.83 -3.10
C VAL A 493 -1.01 15.87 -1.96
N LYS A 494 -1.17 14.56 -2.18
CA LYS A 494 -0.83 13.53 -1.17
C LYS A 494 0.65 13.57 -0.78
N GLU A 495 1.53 13.63 -1.76
CA GLU A 495 2.98 13.57 -1.53
C GLU A 495 3.60 14.94 -1.18
N GLY A 496 2.84 16.03 -1.29
CA GLY A 496 3.35 17.39 -1.10
C GLY A 496 4.31 17.83 -2.20
N GLU A 497 4.14 17.28 -3.40
CA GLU A 497 5.01 17.51 -4.56
C GLU A 497 4.36 18.42 -5.61
N LYS A 498 5.17 19.04 -6.47
CA LYS A 498 4.67 19.88 -7.57
C LYS A 498 4.38 19.02 -8.81
N LEU A 499 3.32 19.36 -9.55
CA LEU A 499 3.02 18.70 -10.83
C LEU A 499 4.17 18.79 -11.84
N SER A 500 4.92 19.90 -11.80
CA SER A 500 6.12 20.13 -12.63
C SER A 500 7.31 19.24 -12.28
N THR A 501 7.33 18.61 -11.10
CA THR A 501 8.35 17.61 -10.74
C THR A 501 8.14 16.40 -11.66
N PRO A 502 9.19 15.86 -12.32
CA PRO A 502 9.05 14.73 -13.23
C PRO A 502 8.59 13.47 -12.48
N LYS A 503 7.76 12.65 -13.14
CA LYS A 503 7.37 11.32 -12.62
C LYS A 503 8.59 10.40 -12.62
N GLY A 504 8.79 9.65 -11.54
CA GLY A 504 9.89 8.71 -11.42
C GLY A 504 10.09 8.20 -10.00
N ARG A 505 11.24 7.58 -9.73
CA ARG A 505 11.59 7.06 -8.41
C ARG A 505 12.84 7.76 -7.88
N GLY A 506 12.88 7.96 -6.56
CA GLY A 506 14.02 8.55 -5.88
C GLY A 506 14.04 10.06 -5.87
N ARG A 507 15.20 10.63 -5.55
CA ARG A 507 15.34 12.06 -5.26
C ARG A 507 15.21 12.91 -6.52
N GLY A 508 14.33 13.91 -6.48
CA GLY A 508 14.07 14.82 -7.61
C GLY A 508 12.92 14.37 -8.53
N PHE A 509 12.29 13.24 -8.21
CA PHE A 509 11.12 12.73 -8.90
C PHE A 509 9.92 12.67 -7.95
N ARG A 510 8.71 12.71 -8.52
CA ARG A 510 7.45 12.51 -7.79
C ARG A 510 6.81 11.18 -8.18
N PHE A 511 5.93 10.71 -7.30
CA PHE A 511 5.01 9.63 -7.64
C PHE A 511 3.95 10.09 -8.65
N GLY A 512 3.56 9.18 -9.53
CA GLY A 512 2.49 9.34 -10.50
C GLY A 512 2.31 8.04 -11.26
N LEU A 513 1.09 7.76 -11.74
CA LEU A 513 0.85 6.58 -12.55
C LEU A 513 1.62 6.67 -13.89
N PRO A 514 2.14 5.55 -14.42
CA PRO A 514 2.97 5.55 -15.64
C PRO A 514 2.25 6.03 -16.90
N ASN A 515 0.93 5.80 -16.97
CA ASN A 515 0.05 6.25 -18.06
C ASN A 515 -1.39 6.46 -17.55
N ASN A 516 -2.33 6.64 -18.48
CA ASN A 516 -3.72 7.02 -18.19
C ASN A 516 -4.72 5.86 -18.23
N GLU A 517 -4.28 4.59 -18.21
CA GLU A 517 -5.15 3.41 -18.42
C GLU A 517 -5.93 2.92 -17.18
N TYR A 518 -5.86 3.64 -16.05
CA TYR A 518 -6.41 3.23 -14.75
C TYR A 518 -7.84 3.74 -14.49
N TYR A 519 -8.64 3.84 -15.57
CA TYR A 519 -10.04 4.27 -15.50
C TYR A 519 -11.01 3.08 -15.45
N PHE A 520 -12.30 3.33 -15.21
CA PHE A 520 -13.33 2.31 -15.18
C PHE A 520 -13.74 1.90 -16.61
N LYS A 521 -12.98 0.97 -17.22
CA LYS A 521 -13.19 0.48 -18.59
C LYS A 521 -14.53 -0.22 -18.80
N THR A 522 -15.06 -0.17 -20.02
CA THR A 522 -16.26 -0.92 -20.41
C THR A 522 -15.98 -2.42 -20.46
N GLN A 523 -17.04 -3.23 -20.50
CA GLN A 523 -16.90 -4.68 -20.67
C GLN A 523 -16.20 -5.02 -22.01
N ASP A 524 -16.56 -4.33 -23.10
CA ASP A 524 -15.99 -4.57 -24.43
C ASP A 524 -14.49 -4.25 -24.48
N GLN A 525 -14.07 -3.15 -23.85
CA GLN A 525 -12.65 -2.82 -23.75
C GLN A 525 -11.86 -3.91 -22.98
N MET A 526 -12.42 -4.42 -21.88
CA MET A 526 -11.78 -5.48 -21.12
C MET A 526 -11.75 -6.80 -21.90
N LYS A 527 -12.79 -7.11 -22.68
CA LYS A 527 -12.82 -8.27 -23.58
C LYS A 527 -11.74 -8.18 -24.65
N GLU A 528 -11.55 -7.01 -25.25
CA GLU A 528 -10.51 -6.79 -26.26
C GLU A 528 -9.11 -6.96 -25.66
N ILE A 529 -8.86 -6.35 -24.50
CA ILE A 529 -7.55 -6.40 -23.82
C ILE A 529 -7.15 -7.82 -23.40
N PHE A 530 -8.12 -8.68 -23.06
CA PHE A 530 -7.88 -10.04 -22.54
C PHE A 530 -8.38 -11.14 -23.48
N ALA A 531 -8.50 -10.86 -24.79
CA ALA A 531 -9.05 -11.78 -25.79
C ALA A 531 -8.24 -13.09 -25.94
N ASP A 532 -6.95 -13.06 -25.66
CA ASP A 532 -6.02 -14.20 -25.65
C ASP A 532 -6.17 -15.10 -24.41
N ILE A 533 -6.72 -14.57 -23.31
CA ILE A 533 -7.00 -15.30 -22.06
C ILE A 533 -8.46 -15.11 -21.59
N PRO A 534 -9.46 -15.58 -22.35
CA PRO A 534 -10.88 -15.39 -22.03
C PRO A 534 -11.30 -15.94 -20.66
N SER A 535 -10.61 -16.99 -20.19
CA SER A 535 -10.89 -17.60 -18.89
C SER A 535 -10.72 -16.60 -17.73
N SER A 536 -9.76 -15.68 -17.84
CA SER A 536 -9.53 -14.62 -16.83
C SER A 536 -10.72 -13.67 -16.64
N LEU A 537 -11.48 -13.42 -17.72
CA LEU A 537 -12.72 -12.64 -17.69
C LEU A 537 -13.85 -13.47 -17.06
N SER A 538 -14.00 -14.72 -17.51
CA SER A 538 -15.05 -15.62 -17.00
C SER A 538 -14.91 -15.93 -15.50
N ASN A 539 -13.68 -15.99 -14.99
CA ASN A 539 -13.39 -16.22 -13.57
C ASN A 539 -13.87 -15.06 -12.69
N THR A 540 -14.06 -13.85 -13.24
CA THR A 540 -14.73 -12.76 -12.49
C THR A 540 -16.16 -13.16 -12.12
N ASN A 541 -16.88 -13.84 -13.01
CA ASN A 541 -18.24 -14.31 -12.76
C ASN A 541 -18.28 -15.46 -11.76
N GLU A 542 -17.27 -16.34 -11.77
CA GLU A 542 -17.11 -17.37 -10.75
C GLU A 542 -16.97 -16.73 -9.35
N ILE A 543 -16.10 -15.74 -9.20
CA ILE A 543 -15.94 -14.99 -7.94
C ILE A 543 -17.27 -14.36 -7.52
N VAL A 544 -17.96 -13.69 -8.45
CA VAL A 544 -19.29 -13.09 -8.20
C VAL A 544 -20.30 -14.15 -7.74
N SER A 545 -20.24 -15.37 -8.26
CA SER A 545 -21.15 -16.46 -7.89
C SER A 545 -20.94 -16.96 -6.45
N LYS A 546 -19.71 -16.88 -5.94
CA LYS A 546 -19.33 -17.25 -4.57
C LYS A 546 -19.74 -16.20 -3.52
N ILE A 547 -20.16 -15.01 -3.95
CA ILE A 547 -20.47 -13.88 -3.07
C ILE A 547 -21.98 -13.74 -2.86
N GLU A 548 -22.38 -13.72 -1.60
CA GLU A 548 -23.72 -13.39 -1.12
C GLU A 548 -23.81 -11.88 -0.84
N ALA A 549 -24.82 -11.22 -1.41
CA ALA A 549 -25.10 -9.83 -1.09
C ALA A 549 -25.76 -9.72 0.29
N PHE A 550 -25.28 -8.81 1.13
CA PHE A 550 -25.79 -8.59 2.49
C PHE A 550 -26.12 -7.12 2.73
N ASP A 551 -26.99 -6.87 3.71
CA ASP A 551 -27.28 -5.51 4.18
C ASP A 551 -26.33 -5.11 5.33
N LEU A 552 -26.04 -3.82 5.38
CA LEU A 552 -25.27 -3.19 6.45
C LEU A 552 -26.14 -2.26 7.30
N THR A 553 -27.42 -2.07 6.97
CA THR A 553 -28.36 -1.43 7.87
C THR A 553 -28.65 -2.35 9.06
N ASN A 554 -28.48 -1.84 10.26
CA ASN A 554 -28.88 -2.52 11.49
C ASN A 554 -30.13 -1.86 12.06
N GLU A 555 -30.92 -2.63 12.80
CA GLU A 555 -31.91 -2.06 13.72
C GLU A 555 -31.19 -1.25 14.80
N VAL A 556 -31.88 -0.26 15.37
CA VAL A 556 -31.31 0.58 16.42
C VAL A 556 -31.03 -0.28 17.66
N LEU A 557 -29.75 -0.52 17.94
CA LEU A 557 -29.30 -1.20 19.14
C LEU A 557 -29.06 -0.16 20.24
N LEU A 558 -29.98 -0.08 21.20
CA LEU A 558 -29.78 0.73 22.40
C LEU A 558 -29.11 -0.11 23.50
N PRO A 559 -28.12 0.44 24.22
CA PRO A 559 -27.62 -0.17 25.44
C PRO A 559 -28.76 -0.40 26.43
N LYS A 560 -28.70 -1.50 27.17
CA LYS A 560 -29.63 -1.73 28.28
C LYS A 560 -29.24 -0.82 29.44
N PHE A 561 -30.20 -0.05 29.97
CA PHE A 561 -29.96 0.77 31.16
C PHE A 561 -30.15 -0.06 32.43
N GLU A 562 -29.25 0.09 33.41
CA GLU A 562 -29.38 -0.58 34.70
C GLU A 562 -30.38 0.18 35.58
N ILE A 563 -31.52 -0.45 35.88
CA ILE A 563 -32.56 0.11 36.75
C ILE A 563 -32.51 -0.52 38.16
N PRO A 564 -32.90 0.21 39.22
CA PRO A 564 -32.97 -0.35 40.57
C PRO A 564 -33.91 -1.56 40.66
N GLU A 565 -33.58 -2.53 41.52
CA GLU A 565 -34.31 -3.81 41.64
C GLU A 565 -35.82 -3.63 41.88
N GLU A 566 -36.21 -2.59 42.62
CA GLU A 566 -37.62 -2.29 42.94
C GLU A 566 -38.47 -1.91 41.72
N PHE A 567 -37.86 -1.49 40.61
CA PHE A 567 -38.55 -1.17 39.36
C PHE A 567 -38.50 -2.31 38.34
N VAL A 568 -37.70 -3.36 38.57
CA VAL A 568 -37.57 -4.47 37.63
C VAL A 568 -38.89 -5.26 37.59
N ASP A 569 -39.49 -5.35 36.40
CA ASP A 569 -40.64 -6.23 36.18
C ASP A 569 -40.16 -7.63 35.77
N PRO A 570 -40.49 -8.70 36.52
CA PRO A 570 -40.09 -10.06 36.17
C PRO A 570 -40.51 -10.49 34.76
N LYS A 571 -41.64 -9.96 34.24
CA LYS A 571 -42.17 -10.30 32.92
C LYS A 571 -41.30 -9.77 31.77
N ASP A 572 -40.50 -8.74 32.01
CA ASP A 572 -39.57 -8.20 31.00
C ASP A 572 -38.50 -9.23 30.60
N LYS A 573 -38.19 -10.20 31.46
CA LYS A 573 -37.29 -11.32 31.13
C LYS A 573 -37.95 -12.33 30.18
N ASP A 574 -39.27 -12.43 30.20
CA ASP A 574 -40.01 -13.44 29.47
C ASP A 574 -40.35 -12.99 28.03
N ASP A 575 -40.69 -11.70 27.84
CA ASP A 575 -41.12 -11.16 26.55
C ASP A 575 -40.22 -10.04 25.98
N GLY A 576 -39.13 -9.69 26.68
CA GLY A 576 -38.23 -8.60 26.27
C GLY A 576 -38.84 -7.20 26.40
N GLY A 577 -39.92 -7.06 27.15
CA GLY A 577 -40.58 -5.79 27.43
C GLY A 577 -39.71 -4.79 28.18
N LYS A 578 -40.13 -3.53 28.19
CA LYS A 578 -39.44 -2.41 28.86
C LYS A 578 -40.25 -1.86 30.03
N ARG A 579 -41.07 -2.67 30.71
CA ARG A 579 -41.98 -2.17 31.77
C ARG A 579 -41.21 -1.58 32.93
N GLY A 580 -40.10 -2.19 33.32
CA GLY A 580 -39.25 -1.66 34.39
C GLY A 580 -38.61 -0.32 34.05
N GLU A 581 -38.06 -0.17 32.83
CA GLU A 581 -37.51 1.12 32.36
C GLU A 581 -38.59 2.21 32.33
N ASN A 582 -39.81 1.88 31.88
CA ASN A 582 -40.94 2.81 31.87
C ASN A 582 -41.34 3.25 33.29
N ASN A 583 -41.42 2.31 34.23
CA ASN A 583 -41.77 2.61 35.62
C ASN A 583 -40.72 3.50 36.29
N TYR A 584 -39.44 3.20 36.05
CA TYR A 584 -38.33 3.99 36.58
C TYR A 584 -38.27 5.38 35.96
N LEU A 585 -38.43 5.49 34.64
CA LEU A 585 -38.51 6.78 33.93
C LEU A 585 -39.63 7.66 34.47
N ARG A 586 -40.82 7.07 34.68
CA ARG A 586 -41.96 7.77 35.27
C ARG A 586 -41.64 8.24 36.69
N HIS A 587 -41.03 7.40 37.52
CA HIS A 587 -40.62 7.78 38.88
C HIS A 587 -39.66 8.98 38.88
N LEU A 588 -38.59 8.94 38.07
CA LEU A 588 -37.64 10.05 37.96
C LEU A 588 -38.29 11.34 37.44
N THR A 589 -39.21 11.22 36.49
CA THR A 589 -39.93 12.36 35.91
C THR A 589 -40.76 13.08 36.97
N TYR A 590 -41.47 12.35 37.82
CA TYR A 590 -42.26 12.96 38.90
C TYR A 590 -41.38 13.59 39.99
N LEU A 591 -40.29 12.92 40.41
CA LEU A 591 -39.31 13.52 41.33
C LEU A 591 -38.70 14.81 40.77
N GLY A 592 -38.54 14.85 39.46
CA GLY A 592 -38.07 16.01 38.74
C GLY A 592 -39.11 17.13 38.66
N ALA A 593 -40.36 16.79 38.36
CA ALA A 593 -41.47 17.73 38.30
C ALA A 593 -41.67 18.45 39.65
N GLU A 594 -41.60 17.71 40.76
CA GLU A 594 -41.67 18.26 42.13
C GLU A 594 -40.55 19.30 42.43
N LYS A 595 -39.41 19.18 41.77
CA LYS A 595 -38.26 20.08 41.93
C LYS A 595 -38.28 21.26 40.95
N ARG A 596 -38.83 21.10 39.73
CA ARG A 596 -38.90 22.16 38.70
C ARG A 596 -40.13 23.05 38.83
N TYR A 597 -41.25 22.51 39.30
CA TYR A 597 -42.55 23.19 39.34
C TYR A 597 -43.01 23.37 40.79
N GLU A 598 -43.52 24.57 41.12
CA GLU A 598 -44.02 24.87 42.47
C GLU A 598 -45.31 24.08 42.80
N LYS A 599 -46.12 23.79 41.78
CA LYS A 599 -47.34 23.00 41.90
C LYS A 599 -47.53 22.16 40.64
N ILE A 600 -47.90 20.89 40.83
CA ILE A 600 -48.33 19.99 39.76
C ILE A 600 -49.86 20.05 39.71
N ASP A 601 -50.41 20.82 38.77
CA ASP A 601 -51.84 20.86 38.49
C ASP A 601 -52.27 19.74 37.53
N ASP A 602 -53.58 19.63 37.30
CA ASP A 602 -54.15 18.56 36.49
C ASP A 602 -53.69 18.66 35.02
N ASP A 603 -53.52 19.87 34.49
CA ASP A 603 -53.05 20.11 33.12
C ASP A 603 -51.58 19.68 32.93
N LEU A 604 -50.69 20.01 33.87
CA LEU A 604 -49.30 19.56 33.84
C LEU A 604 -49.20 18.04 33.97
N LYS A 605 -50.02 17.46 34.83
CA LYS A 605 -50.06 16.00 35.04
C LYS A 605 -50.53 15.28 33.77
N GLU A 606 -51.56 15.80 33.10
CA GLU A 606 -52.04 15.28 31.83
C GLU A 606 -50.93 15.32 30.77
N ARG A 607 -50.20 16.43 30.67
CA ARG A 607 -49.06 16.55 29.73
C ARG A 607 -47.93 15.56 30.06
N ILE A 608 -47.56 15.40 31.33
CA ILE A 608 -46.53 14.44 31.76
C ILE A 608 -46.91 13.01 31.36
N GLU A 609 -48.13 12.58 31.68
CA GLU A 609 -48.58 11.21 31.36
C GLU A 609 -48.70 10.98 29.86
N PHE A 610 -49.17 11.97 29.09
CA PHE A 610 -49.22 11.89 27.63
C PHE A 610 -47.84 11.66 27.01
N GLU A 611 -46.82 12.40 27.46
CA GLU A 611 -45.45 12.22 26.96
C GLU A 611 -44.88 10.86 27.38
N LEU A 612 -45.06 10.45 28.64
CA LEU A 612 -44.59 9.15 29.15
C LEU A 612 -45.22 7.98 28.40
N ASP A 613 -46.53 8.02 28.14
CA ASP A 613 -47.23 7.00 27.36
C ASP A 613 -46.73 6.96 25.91
N THR A 614 -46.44 8.11 25.32
CA THR A 614 -45.86 8.17 23.96
C THR A 614 -44.45 7.58 23.93
N ILE A 615 -43.59 7.87 24.92
CA ILE A 615 -42.24 7.30 25.04
C ILE A 615 -42.31 5.78 25.23
N LYS A 616 -43.25 5.31 26.05
CA LYS A 616 -43.52 3.89 26.25
C LYS A 616 -43.94 3.19 24.96
N ASN A 617 -44.87 3.77 24.21
CA ASN A 617 -45.39 3.20 22.96
C ASN A 617 -44.36 3.19 21.83
N THR A 618 -43.48 4.18 21.79
CA THR A 618 -42.37 4.24 20.82
C THR A 618 -41.19 3.35 21.19
N GLY A 619 -41.14 2.87 22.44
CA GLY A 619 -40.14 1.91 22.90
C GLY A 619 -38.78 2.52 23.25
N TYR A 620 -38.71 3.81 23.59
CA TYR A 620 -37.47 4.51 23.91
C TYR A 620 -37.24 4.94 25.37
N PRO A 621 -37.81 4.28 26.42
CA PRO A 621 -37.60 4.73 27.80
C PRO A 621 -36.13 4.63 28.23
N GLY A 622 -35.44 3.54 27.89
CA GLY A 622 -34.00 3.38 28.15
C GLY A 622 -33.12 4.48 27.52
N TYR A 623 -33.52 5.04 26.37
CA TYR A 623 -32.77 6.14 25.76
C TYR A 623 -32.84 7.42 26.62
N PHE A 624 -34.01 7.77 27.15
CA PHE A 624 -34.14 8.90 28.08
C PHE A 624 -33.37 8.67 29.37
N LEU A 625 -33.38 7.44 29.90
CA LEU A 625 -32.62 7.10 31.11
C LEU A 625 -31.11 7.20 30.91
N ILE A 626 -30.58 6.67 29.80
CA ILE A 626 -29.17 6.81 29.44
C ILE A 626 -28.79 8.29 29.36
N VAL A 627 -29.63 9.09 28.69
CA VAL A 627 -29.40 10.51 28.49
C VAL A 627 -29.42 11.30 29.80
N GLU A 628 -30.39 11.05 30.67
CA GLU A 628 -30.45 11.63 32.01
C GLU A 628 -29.18 11.30 32.80
N ASP A 629 -28.77 10.03 32.79
CA ASP A 629 -27.67 9.54 33.61
C ASP A 629 -26.34 10.20 33.25
N PHE A 630 -25.96 10.23 31.97
CA PHE A 630 -24.70 10.86 31.58
C PHE A 630 -24.73 12.38 31.75
N ILE A 631 -25.89 13.05 31.58
CA ILE A 631 -26.02 14.49 31.84
C ILE A 631 -25.84 14.78 33.33
N ARG A 632 -26.49 13.99 34.19
CA ARG A 632 -26.37 14.11 35.64
C ARG A 632 -24.92 13.89 36.07
N LYS A 633 -24.27 12.84 35.56
CA LYS A 633 -22.85 12.56 35.82
C LYS A 633 -21.92 13.66 35.33
N ALA A 634 -22.15 14.20 34.13
CA ALA A 634 -21.38 15.33 33.64
C ALA A 634 -21.45 16.53 34.61
N ARG A 635 -22.65 16.85 35.12
CA ARG A 635 -22.81 17.93 36.12
C ARG A 635 -22.14 17.61 37.45
N GLU A 636 -22.23 16.37 37.95
CA GLU A 636 -21.49 15.92 39.15
C GLU A 636 -19.97 16.08 39.00
N MET A 637 -19.45 15.92 37.78
CA MET A 637 -18.04 16.09 37.43
C MET A 637 -17.63 17.55 37.14
N ASN A 638 -18.54 18.51 37.37
CA ASN A 638 -18.38 19.92 37.02
C ASN A 638 -18.12 20.16 35.51
N VAL A 639 -18.66 19.31 34.65
CA VAL A 639 -18.71 19.52 33.19
C VAL A 639 -19.96 20.34 32.88
N SER A 640 -19.79 21.40 32.10
CA SER A 640 -20.90 22.26 31.71
C SER A 640 -21.69 21.59 30.60
N VAL A 641 -23.01 21.48 30.82
CA VAL A 641 -23.95 20.92 29.84
C VAL A 641 -24.81 22.06 29.29
N GLY A 642 -24.95 22.11 27.96
CA GLY A 642 -25.81 23.09 27.30
C GLY A 642 -27.27 23.00 27.77
N PRO A 643 -28.10 24.01 27.47
CA PRO A 643 -29.50 24.04 27.90
C PRO A 643 -30.42 23.03 27.20
N GLY A 644 -29.87 22.20 26.29
CA GLY A 644 -30.61 21.34 25.36
C GLY A 644 -30.92 22.09 24.07
N ARG A 645 -30.76 21.43 22.92
CA ARG A 645 -31.09 21.98 21.59
C ARG A 645 -31.96 21.01 20.79
N GLY A 646 -32.43 21.46 19.63
CA GLY A 646 -33.28 20.66 18.75
C GLY A 646 -34.70 20.54 19.28
N SER A 647 -35.42 19.52 18.81
CA SER A 647 -36.82 19.31 19.17
C SER A 647 -37.02 18.81 20.61
N ALA A 648 -35.98 18.22 21.23
CA ALA A 648 -36.02 17.72 22.61
C ALA A 648 -36.45 18.78 23.66
N ALA A 649 -36.22 20.08 23.38
CA ALA A 649 -36.67 21.18 24.24
C ALA A 649 -38.20 21.27 24.39
N GLY A 650 -38.98 20.63 23.50
CA GLY A 650 -40.44 20.57 23.58
C GLY A 650 -41.01 19.51 24.53
N SER A 651 -40.17 18.70 25.18
CA SER A 651 -40.59 17.63 26.09
C SER A 651 -40.54 18.06 27.55
N VAL A 652 -41.69 17.96 28.23
CA VAL A 652 -41.81 18.14 29.68
C VAL A 652 -41.04 17.05 30.42
N VAL A 653 -41.04 15.82 29.90
CA VAL A 653 -40.26 14.69 30.47
C VAL A 653 -38.77 15.02 30.43
N ALA A 654 -38.26 15.51 29.29
CA ALA A 654 -36.85 15.91 29.18
C ALA A 654 -36.49 17.07 30.13
N TYR A 655 -37.38 18.05 30.31
CA TYR A 655 -37.18 19.14 31.27
C TYR A 655 -37.16 18.64 32.72
N CYS A 656 -38.09 17.74 33.08
CA CYS A 656 -38.17 17.11 34.40
C CYS A 656 -37.00 16.16 34.69
N LEU A 657 -36.30 15.65 33.68
CA LEU A 657 -35.08 14.85 33.88
C LEU A 657 -33.81 15.72 33.84
N TRP A 658 -33.95 17.06 33.76
CA TRP A 658 -32.85 17.99 33.54
C TRP A 658 -32.03 17.68 32.27
N ILE A 659 -32.62 16.97 31.30
CA ILE A 659 -32.02 16.78 29.98
C ILE A 659 -32.00 18.14 29.26
N THR A 660 -33.10 18.89 29.39
CA THR A 660 -33.21 20.26 28.92
C THR A 660 -33.38 21.21 30.11
N ASN A 661 -33.06 22.49 29.89
CA ASN A 661 -33.22 23.57 30.89
C ASN A 661 -34.26 24.61 30.46
N ILE A 662 -35.03 24.33 29.41
CA ILE A 662 -36.09 25.20 28.89
C ILE A 662 -37.44 24.58 29.27
N ASP A 663 -38.30 25.35 29.93
CA ASP A 663 -39.64 24.92 30.33
C ASP A 663 -40.59 24.96 29.11
N PRO A 664 -41.02 23.81 28.57
CA PRO A 664 -41.83 23.77 27.36
C PRO A 664 -43.25 24.30 27.58
N ILE A 665 -43.79 24.25 28.79
CA ILE A 665 -45.13 24.76 29.10
C ILE A 665 -45.13 26.28 29.05
N LYS A 666 -44.13 26.90 29.68
CA LYS A 666 -43.97 28.35 29.71
C LYS A 666 -43.82 28.97 28.32
N TYR A 667 -43.16 28.26 27.40
CA TYR A 667 -42.85 28.76 26.06
C TYR A 667 -43.71 28.14 24.96
N ASP A 668 -44.78 27.42 25.32
CA ASP A 668 -45.73 26.77 24.39
C ASP A 668 -45.03 25.89 23.33
N LEU A 669 -44.10 25.07 23.79
CA LEU A 669 -43.33 24.16 22.93
C LEU A 669 -44.06 22.83 22.76
N LEU A 670 -44.13 22.37 21.51
CA LEU A 670 -44.87 21.18 21.11
C LEU A 670 -44.01 19.92 21.24
N PHE A 671 -44.53 18.91 21.95
CA PHE A 671 -43.87 17.62 22.14
C PHE A 671 -43.88 16.78 20.87
N GLU A 672 -44.93 16.87 20.06
CA GLU A 672 -45.15 16.09 18.85
C GLU A 672 -44.13 16.42 17.75
N ARG A 673 -43.48 17.59 17.84
CA ARG A 673 -42.34 17.96 16.99
C ARG A 673 -41.08 17.18 17.33
N PHE A 674 -40.97 16.68 18.56
CA PHE A 674 -39.87 15.85 19.03
C PHE A 674 -40.16 14.37 18.81
N LEU A 675 -41.31 13.90 19.30
CA LEU A 675 -41.70 12.51 19.22
C LEU A 675 -43.16 12.45 18.76
N ASN A 676 -43.36 12.03 17.52
CA ASN A 676 -44.70 11.94 16.94
C ASN A 676 -45.31 10.54 17.20
N PRO A 677 -46.47 10.44 17.88
CA PRO A 677 -47.13 9.15 18.12
C PRO A 677 -47.49 8.38 16.83
N GLU A 678 -47.78 9.09 15.74
CA GLU A 678 -48.17 8.51 14.44
C GLU A 678 -46.97 8.07 13.60
N ARG A 679 -45.76 8.48 13.98
CA ARG A 679 -44.52 8.14 13.28
C ARG A 679 -43.45 7.70 14.27
N VAL A 680 -43.30 6.39 14.43
CA VAL A 680 -42.20 5.81 15.22
C VAL A 680 -40.88 6.07 14.51
N SER A 681 -40.16 7.11 14.94
CA SER A 681 -38.77 7.41 14.58
C SER A 681 -37.92 7.46 15.83
N MET A 682 -36.63 7.14 15.71
CA MET A 682 -35.68 7.30 16.81
C MET A 682 -35.63 8.77 17.23
N PRO A 683 -35.92 9.11 18.51
CA PRO A 683 -35.76 10.47 18.99
C PRO A 683 -34.29 10.87 18.98
N ASP A 684 -34.00 12.09 18.54
CA ASP A 684 -32.65 12.65 18.54
C ASP A 684 -32.53 13.69 19.66
N ILE A 685 -31.88 13.32 20.76
CA ILE A 685 -31.59 14.23 21.87
C ILE A 685 -30.17 14.74 21.73
N ASP A 686 -30.06 15.88 21.07
CA ASP A 686 -28.81 16.60 20.87
C ASP A 686 -28.33 17.25 22.18
N ILE A 687 -27.13 16.86 22.64
CA ILE A 687 -26.54 17.38 23.89
C ILE A 687 -25.18 18.01 23.63
N ASP A 688 -24.98 19.12 24.31
CA ASP A 688 -23.77 19.92 24.26
C ASP A 688 -23.00 19.81 25.56
N PHE A 689 -21.70 19.56 25.44
CA PHE A 689 -20.73 19.61 26.54
C PHE A 689 -19.69 20.68 26.24
N ASP A 690 -19.10 21.26 27.29
CA ASP A 690 -17.90 22.07 27.10
C ASP A 690 -16.75 21.21 26.55
N ASP A 691 -15.95 21.80 25.65
CA ASP A 691 -14.91 21.10 24.90
C ASP A 691 -13.84 20.45 25.81
N ILE A 692 -13.52 21.10 26.94
CA ILE A 692 -12.52 20.62 27.91
C ILE A 692 -13.06 19.42 28.70
N GLY A 693 -14.32 19.50 29.14
CA GLY A 693 -14.99 18.50 29.95
C GLY A 693 -15.47 17.27 29.16
N ARG A 694 -15.69 17.40 27.85
CA ARG A 694 -16.17 16.31 26.96
C ARG A 694 -15.37 15.02 27.13
N ASN A 695 -14.04 15.08 27.20
CA ASN A 695 -13.20 13.88 27.35
C ASN A 695 -13.45 13.14 28.66
N LYS A 696 -13.78 13.85 29.74
CA LYS A 696 -14.11 13.21 31.03
C LYS A 696 -15.41 12.41 30.95
N VAL A 697 -16.37 12.88 30.15
CA VAL A 697 -17.64 12.20 29.92
C VAL A 697 -17.47 10.96 29.04
N ILE A 698 -16.55 10.99 28.06
CA ILE A 698 -16.29 9.86 27.14
C ILE A 698 -15.59 8.67 27.83
N ILE A 699 -14.75 8.94 28.84
CA ILE A 699 -13.92 7.92 29.52
C ILE A 699 -14.64 7.29 30.73
N MET A 700 -15.78 7.86 31.15
CA MET A 700 -16.68 7.27 32.16
C MET A 700 -17.31 5.99 31.63
#